data_AF-A0A0R2WHM8-F1
#
_entry.id   AF-A0A0R2WHM8-F1
#
_cell.length_a   1.000
_cell.length_b   1.000
_cell.length_c   1.000
_cell.angle_alpha   90.00
_cell.angle_beta   90.00
_cell.angle_gamma   90.00
#
_symmetry.space_group_name_H-M   'P 1'
#
loop_
_entity.id
_entity.type
_entity.pdbx_description
1 polymer ?
#
loop_
_entity_poly.entity_id
_entity_poly.type
_entity_poly.pdbx_seq_one_letter_code
_entity_poly.pdbx_strand_id
1 'polypeptide(L)'
;CYMCACRCGIDVHLTSGKVTYIEGNRDHPVNKGVLCGKGASGIRQVYAPSRLTAPLRRVGPRGSGAFEVISWDEALKTATNWMGPLRDTAPQKLAFFTGRDQSQSLTSYWAQAFGTPNYAAHGGFCSVNMAAAGIYTIGGAFWEFGQPDWENTKLFVMFGVAEDHDSNPIKIGIGKLKAKGAKIIGINPIRTGYNAVADEWFGVTPGSDGLLILALIHCLLEAGKIDLDYLAQFSNAPYLLNADEGPQKGLFLRDADGKPLVIDAKSGAPVTFDAKGISPDLGGTLNGARTVFQHMAERYLNSEHAPEQVAERIGISAARIRELAAALAHAAFDEPIIIDQPWTDFRGNQHNKMIGRPVSFHAMRGISAHANGFQTARALHILQIMLGAVETPGSYRLKAPYPKPVEAHPKPHFNAKAGQALDGPHLGYVRHPNDLALLPDGQPARIDKGFSWENPFSAHGLMHMVIPNAHAADPYEIDTMFLYMANMSWNSSMNTGAVMEMLTDKKENGDYKIKNIIYSDAYASEMVAYADLILPDTTYLERHDCISLLDRPISEPDAAGDAIRWPVIEPERDVRPFQTVLIDLGARLGLPGFVAPEGGPLYKDYADYIVHHQRRAGIGPLMGHRGALGQDEGRGAPNPEQLDRYIEGGGFYQAHVPDNARYFKPWNQAYQDWAVKVGLYDKPQPYVFNIYCEEMRHFQLAAEGHGAAQPPEHLRAQIAQKMDPLPIYYAPLHEAEAKGYTLHALTQRPMAMYHSWGAQNSWLRQIHGHNPLYVSGKIWREHGFSDGDWARLSSPNGVITLPVALMAALNDHTVWTWNAIGKRKGAWALDPKAPEATRGFLLNHLISELLPEKDDGMRYSNSDPITGQAAWFDLR
;
A
#
# COMPACT_ATOMS: atom_id res chain seq x y z
N CYS A 1 0.18 -3.24 19.69
CA CYS A 1 -1.23 -3.10 19.24
C CYS A 1 -1.43 -3.61 17.80
N TYR A 2 -2.57 -4.27 17.50
CA TYR A 2 -2.94 -4.75 16.14
C TYR A 2 -4.18 -4.05 15.54
N MET A 3 -4.71 -3.03 16.22
CA MET A 3 -6.00 -2.42 15.87
C MET A 3 -5.99 -1.56 14.58
N CYS A 4 -4.82 -1.27 14.01
CA CYS A 4 -4.66 -0.51 12.77
C CYS A 4 -3.24 -0.70 12.17
N ALA A 5 -2.89 0.09 11.15
CA ALA A 5 -1.59 0.09 10.49
C ALA A 5 -0.40 0.58 11.36
N CYS A 6 -0.64 1.40 12.39
CA CYS A 6 0.41 2.13 13.11
C CYS A 6 1.31 1.30 14.03
N ARG A 7 0.94 0.06 14.41
CA ARG A 7 1.79 -0.83 15.23
C ARG A 7 2.25 -0.23 16.58
N CYS A 8 1.42 0.60 17.22
CA CYS A 8 1.74 1.22 18.51
C CYS A 8 2.13 0.18 19.59
N GLY A 9 3.14 0.49 20.39
CA GLY A 9 3.48 -0.26 21.60
C GLY A 9 2.45 -0.04 22.69
N ILE A 10 2.13 -1.10 23.43
CA ILE A 10 1.10 -1.09 24.47
C ILE A 10 1.57 -1.87 25.69
N ASP A 11 1.11 -1.41 26.85
CA ASP A 11 1.21 -2.15 28.10
C ASP A 11 -0.18 -2.70 28.44
N VAL A 12 -0.23 -3.99 28.78
CA VAL A 12 -1.48 -4.71 29.04
C VAL A 12 -1.52 -5.08 30.52
N HIS A 13 -2.54 -4.58 31.20
CA HIS A 13 -2.72 -4.79 32.63
C HIS A 13 -3.71 -5.90 32.90
N LEU A 14 -3.32 -6.83 33.77
CA LEU A 14 -4.14 -7.99 34.14
C LEU A 14 -4.62 -7.87 35.58
N THR A 15 -5.86 -8.29 35.83
CA THR A 15 -6.40 -8.49 37.18
C THR A 15 -7.01 -9.88 37.23
N SER A 16 -6.53 -10.74 38.14
CA SER A 16 -6.95 -12.14 38.23
C SER A 16 -6.85 -12.88 36.88
N GLY A 17 -5.76 -12.66 36.15
CA GLY A 17 -5.49 -13.28 34.85
C GLY A 17 -6.31 -12.72 33.67
N LYS A 18 -7.14 -11.70 33.88
CA LYS A 18 -7.97 -11.09 32.84
C LYS A 18 -7.49 -9.70 32.47
N VAL A 19 -7.56 -9.35 31.19
CA VAL A 19 -7.23 -8.02 30.67
C VAL A 19 -8.23 -7.00 31.19
N THR A 20 -7.76 -6.03 31.98
CA THR A 20 -8.60 -4.99 32.58
C THR A 20 -8.31 -3.60 32.07
N TYR A 21 -7.09 -3.34 31.62
CA TYR A 21 -6.68 -2.04 31.10
C TYR A 21 -5.58 -2.18 30.03
N ILE A 22 -5.59 -1.30 29.03
CA ILE A 22 -4.56 -1.22 27.99
C ILE A 22 -4.16 0.24 27.86
N GLU A 23 -2.88 0.53 27.99
CA GLU A 23 -2.31 1.86 27.74
C GLU A 23 -1.19 1.82 26.70
N GLY A 24 -0.79 3.00 26.23
CA GLY A 24 0.34 3.10 25.31
C GLY A 24 1.65 2.97 26.08
N ASN A 25 2.57 2.17 25.56
CA ASN A 25 3.93 2.10 26.08
C ASN A 25 4.63 3.44 25.84
N ARG A 26 5.15 4.06 26.91
CA ARG A 26 5.76 5.40 26.90
C ARG A 26 7.10 5.44 26.19
N ASP A 27 7.85 4.34 26.24
CA ASP A 27 9.19 4.21 25.66
C ASP A 27 9.13 3.82 24.18
N HIS A 28 8.01 3.23 23.73
CA HIS A 28 7.86 2.78 22.35
C HIS A 28 7.92 3.97 21.35
N PRO A 29 8.79 3.88 20.31
CA PRO A 29 9.18 5.05 19.51
C PRO A 29 8.06 5.66 18.69
N VAL A 30 7.13 4.82 18.22
CA VAL A 30 6.05 5.24 17.32
C VAL A 30 4.99 6.08 18.03
N ASN A 31 4.53 5.66 19.21
CA ASN A 31 3.38 6.27 19.87
C ASN A 31 3.70 7.00 21.17
N LYS A 32 4.87 6.78 21.78
CA LYS A 32 5.36 7.56 22.93
C LYS A 32 4.30 7.72 24.04
N GLY A 33 3.64 6.61 24.38
CA GLY A 33 2.58 6.56 25.38
C GLY A 33 1.16 6.88 24.90
N VAL A 34 1.00 7.47 23.70
CA VAL A 34 -0.33 7.83 23.18
C VAL A 34 -1.06 6.59 22.68
N LEU A 35 -2.30 6.38 23.12
CA LEU A 35 -3.18 5.31 22.67
C LEU A 35 -4.53 5.87 22.21
N CYS A 36 -4.99 5.45 21.02
CA CYS A 36 -6.30 5.87 20.52
C CYS A 36 -7.42 5.01 21.10
N GLY A 37 -8.69 5.47 20.95
CA GLY A 37 -9.87 4.72 21.38
C GLY A 37 -9.94 3.30 20.81
N LYS A 38 -9.45 3.07 19.59
CA LYS A 38 -9.32 1.71 19.02
C LYS A 38 -8.39 0.86 19.87
N GLY A 39 -7.19 1.35 20.16
CA GLY A 39 -6.20 0.66 20.97
C GLY A 39 -6.70 0.35 22.37
N ALA A 40 -7.28 1.34 23.06
CA ALA A 40 -7.84 1.18 24.40
C ALA A 40 -9.02 0.17 24.42
N SER A 41 -9.82 0.14 23.35
CA SER A 41 -10.94 -0.79 23.21
C SER A 41 -10.53 -2.25 22.95
N GLY A 42 -9.24 -2.55 22.78
CA GLY A 42 -8.74 -3.91 22.54
C GLY A 42 -9.23 -4.94 23.56
N ILE A 43 -9.55 -4.50 24.78
CA ILE A 43 -10.19 -5.30 25.83
C ILE A 43 -11.48 -5.97 25.32
N ARG A 44 -12.35 -5.21 24.67
CA ARG A 44 -13.62 -5.74 24.13
C ARG A 44 -13.45 -6.57 22.88
N GLN A 45 -12.32 -6.45 22.21
CA GLN A 45 -12.00 -7.31 21.08
C GLN A 45 -11.54 -8.69 21.55
N VAL A 46 -10.69 -8.74 22.58
CA VAL A 46 -10.23 -9.99 23.21
C VAL A 46 -11.39 -10.73 23.86
N TYR A 47 -12.43 -10.05 24.34
CA TYR A 47 -13.63 -10.68 24.89
C TYR A 47 -14.83 -10.69 23.94
N ALA A 48 -14.61 -10.50 22.64
CA ALA A 48 -15.72 -10.43 21.69
C ALA A 48 -16.48 -11.78 21.63
N PRO A 49 -17.81 -11.77 21.58
CA PRO A 49 -18.62 -12.99 21.45
C PRO A 49 -18.49 -13.65 20.08
N SER A 50 -17.98 -12.91 19.08
CA SER A 50 -17.80 -13.41 17.72
C SER A 50 -16.52 -14.22 17.51
N ARG A 51 -15.72 -14.48 18.55
CA ARG A 51 -14.46 -15.23 18.41
C ARG A 51 -14.75 -16.69 18.04
N LEU A 52 -14.01 -17.22 17.06
CA LEU A 52 -14.08 -18.64 16.69
C LEU A 52 -13.46 -19.50 17.81
N THR A 53 -14.00 -20.69 18.08
CA THR A 53 -13.62 -21.46 19.27
C THR A 53 -12.91 -22.78 19.00
N ALA A 54 -13.07 -23.35 17.80
CA ALA A 54 -12.48 -24.63 17.38
C ALA A 54 -12.50 -24.74 15.85
N PRO A 55 -11.71 -25.63 15.23
CA PRO A 55 -11.77 -25.89 13.79
C PRO A 55 -13.17 -26.31 13.34
N LEU A 56 -13.61 -25.81 12.18
CA LEU A 56 -14.96 -26.07 11.67
C LEU A 56 -14.91 -26.63 10.25
N ARG A 57 -15.78 -27.62 9.98
CA ARG A 57 -16.02 -28.15 8.63
C ARG A 57 -17.47 -27.89 8.22
N ARG A 58 -17.66 -27.37 7.01
CA ARG A 58 -18.99 -27.06 6.47
C ARG A 58 -19.79 -28.35 6.22
N VAL A 59 -21.03 -28.40 6.71
CA VAL A 59 -21.97 -29.53 6.51
C VAL A 59 -23.23 -29.16 5.73
N GLY A 60 -23.44 -27.88 5.42
CA GLY A 60 -24.55 -27.38 4.60
C GLY A 60 -24.09 -26.62 3.35
N PRO A 61 -25.01 -25.97 2.60
CA PRO A 61 -24.64 -25.14 1.45
C PRO A 61 -23.83 -23.90 1.89
N ARG A 62 -22.93 -23.39 1.03
CA ARG A 62 -22.22 -22.12 1.29
C ARG A 62 -23.22 -21.00 1.52
N GLY A 63 -22.87 -20.08 2.42
CA GLY A 63 -23.70 -18.97 2.83
C GLY A 63 -24.67 -19.29 3.97
N SER A 64 -24.90 -20.57 4.30
CA SER A 64 -25.80 -20.99 5.39
C SER A 64 -25.21 -20.86 6.79
N GLY A 65 -23.88 -20.93 6.92
CA GLY A 65 -23.20 -20.99 8.23
C GLY A 65 -23.35 -22.32 8.96
N ALA A 66 -23.76 -23.41 8.28
CA ALA A 66 -23.89 -24.73 8.88
C ALA A 66 -22.52 -25.46 8.94
N PHE A 67 -22.02 -25.64 10.16
CA PHE A 67 -20.73 -26.26 10.45
C PHE A 67 -20.85 -27.36 11.50
N GLU A 68 -19.95 -28.34 11.42
CA GLU A 68 -19.61 -29.22 12.53
C GLU A 68 -18.22 -28.85 13.08
N VAL A 69 -18.03 -29.02 14.39
CA VAL A 69 -16.73 -28.88 15.03
C VAL A 69 -15.91 -30.13 14.74
N ILE A 70 -14.66 -29.96 14.32
CA ILE A 70 -13.71 -31.05 14.07
C ILE A 70 -12.42 -30.83 14.87
N SER A 71 -11.64 -31.88 15.03
CA SER A 71 -10.32 -31.77 15.67
C SER A 71 -9.29 -31.05 14.79
N TRP A 72 -8.22 -30.51 15.40
CA TRP A 72 -7.09 -29.96 14.65
C TRP A 72 -6.43 -30.97 13.72
N ASP A 73 -6.29 -32.23 14.12
CA ASP A 73 -5.69 -33.25 13.27
C ASP A 73 -6.55 -33.55 12.03
N GLU A 74 -7.88 -33.58 12.19
CA GLU A 74 -8.80 -33.70 11.04
C GLU A 74 -8.75 -32.47 10.15
N ALA A 75 -8.68 -31.26 10.73
CA ALA A 75 -8.61 -30.01 9.98
C ALA A 75 -7.34 -29.93 9.14
N LEU A 76 -6.18 -30.19 9.75
CA LEU A 76 -4.89 -30.19 9.07
C LEU A 76 -4.80 -31.31 8.02
N LYS A 77 -5.28 -32.51 8.34
CA LYS A 77 -5.36 -33.62 7.37
C LYS A 77 -6.24 -33.26 6.17
N THR A 78 -7.38 -32.60 6.40
CA THR A 78 -8.27 -32.13 5.33
C THR A 78 -7.54 -31.12 4.44
N ALA A 79 -6.91 -30.11 5.04
CA ALA A 79 -6.14 -29.11 4.32
C ALA A 79 -4.99 -29.72 3.50
N THR A 80 -4.23 -30.67 4.06
CA THR A 80 -3.14 -31.35 3.34
C THR A 80 -3.67 -32.27 2.24
N ASN A 81 -4.81 -32.92 2.43
CA ASN A 81 -5.43 -33.76 1.39
C ASN A 81 -5.90 -32.94 0.18
N TRP A 82 -6.33 -31.69 0.41
CA TRP A 82 -6.70 -30.79 -0.68
C TRP A 82 -5.46 -30.21 -1.38
N MET A 83 -4.46 -29.77 -0.62
CA MET A 83 -3.30 -29.04 -1.18
C MET A 83 -2.16 -29.93 -1.66
N GLY A 84 -1.94 -31.10 -1.05
CA GLY A 84 -0.84 -32.02 -1.40
C GLY A 84 -0.85 -32.45 -2.88
N PRO A 85 -1.97 -32.96 -3.41
CA PRO A 85 -2.06 -33.31 -4.82
C PRO A 85 -1.83 -32.12 -5.76
N LEU A 86 -2.25 -30.91 -5.35
CA LEU A 86 -2.01 -29.69 -6.14
C LEU A 86 -0.52 -29.38 -6.21
N ARG A 87 0.20 -29.47 -5.10
CA ARG A 87 1.67 -29.31 -5.10
C ARG A 87 2.33 -30.26 -6.10
N ASP A 88 1.94 -31.52 -6.10
CA ASP A 88 2.59 -32.58 -6.89
C ASP A 88 2.25 -32.53 -8.38
N THR A 89 1.17 -31.85 -8.77
CA THR A 89 0.65 -31.92 -10.16
C THR A 89 0.36 -30.55 -10.79
N ALA A 90 -0.18 -29.61 -10.04
CA ALA A 90 -0.65 -28.32 -10.55
C ALA A 90 -0.64 -27.24 -9.44
N PRO A 91 0.54 -26.81 -8.94
CA PRO A 91 0.63 -25.90 -7.81
C PRO A 91 -0.04 -24.54 -8.09
N GLN A 92 -0.18 -24.15 -9.35
CA GLN A 92 -0.93 -22.97 -9.78
C GLN A 92 -2.43 -23.02 -9.43
N LYS A 93 -3.01 -24.19 -9.15
CA LYS A 93 -4.42 -24.32 -8.76
C LYS A 93 -4.68 -24.03 -7.28
N LEU A 94 -3.65 -23.73 -6.48
CA LEU A 94 -3.78 -23.15 -5.15
C LEU A 94 -3.72 -21.62 -5.23
N ALA A 95 -4.79 -20.93 -4.85
CA ALA A 95 -4.77 -19.48 -4.66
C ALA A 95 -4.64 -19.15 -3.17
N PHE A 96 -3.53 -18.54 -2.74
CA PHE A 96 -3.30 -18.19 -1.34
C PHE A 96 -3.16 -16.68 -1.15
N PHE A 97 -4.21 -16.03 -0.65
CA PHE A 97 -4.25 -14.56 -0.52
C PHE A 97 -4.53 -14.13 0.91
N THR A 98 -3.86 -13.06 1.35
CA THR A 98 -3.93 -12.61 2.73
C THR A 98 -4.46 -11.19 2.85
N GLY A 99 -5.41 -10.99 3.76
CA GLY A 99 -5.98 -9.71 4.10
C GLY A 99 -5.06 -8.99 5.08
N ARG A 100 -5.52 -8.78 6.32
CA ARG A 100 -4.72 -8.09 7.34
C ARG A 100 -3.60 -8.98 7.91
N ASP A 101 -2.58 -9.22 7.10
CA ASP A 101 -1.39 -10.02 7.39
C ASP A 101 -0.19 -9.12 7.73
N GLN A 102 0.41 -9.34 8.90
CA GLN A 102 1.65 -8.68 9.34
C GLN A 102 2.87 -9.60 9.31
N SER A 103 2.72 -10.82 8.81
CA SER A 103 3.72 -11.88 8.66
C SER A 103 3.96 -12.23 7.18
N GLN A 104 3.95 -11.22 6.29
CA GLN A 104 4.02 -11.42 4.83
C GLN A 104 5.33 -12.08 4.39
N SER A 105 6.41 -11.92 5.17
CA SER A 105 7.68 -12.59 4.98
C SER A 105 7.55 -14.11 5.15
N LEU A 106 6.79 -14.57 6.15
CA LEU A 106 6.49 -16.00 6.36
C LEU A 106 5.46 -16.51 5.35
N THR A 107 4.35 -15.81 5.15
CA THR A 107 3.27 -16.30 4.27
C THR A 107 3.71 -16.36 2.80
N SER A 108 4.52 -15.38 2.35
CA SER A 108 5.17 -15.43 1.02
C SER A 108 6.19 -16.56 0.93
N TYR A 109 7.01 -16.76 1.97
CA TYR A 109 7.98 -17.85 2.00
C TYR A 109 7.31 -19.22 1.94
N TRP A 110 6.21 -19.41 2.67
CA TRP A 110 5.39 -20.63 2.61
C TRP A 110 4.80 -20.86 1.21
N ALA A 111 4.20 -19.81 0.62
CA ALA A 111 3.63 -19.88 -0.73
C ALA A 111 4.71 -20.20 -1.79
N GLN A 112 5.91 -19.66 -1.60
CA GLN A 112 7.05 -19.88 -2.49
C GLN A 112 7.52 -21.33 -2.38
N ALA A 113 7.67 -21.84 -1.15
CA ALA A 113 8.04 -23.22 -0.89
C ALA A 113 6.99 -24.20 -1.44
N PHE A 114 5.70 -23.84 -1.40
CA PHE A 114 4.62 -24.60 -2.03
C PHE A 114 4.72 -24.66 -3.55
N GLY A 115 5.16 -23.58 -4.20
CA GLY A 115 5.32 -23.48 -5.66
C GLY A 115 4.15 -22.84 -6.40
N THR A 116 3.16 -22.29 -5.70
CA THR A 116 2.05 -21.57 -6.33
C THR A 116 2.53 -20.20 -6.82
N PRO A 117 2.12 -19.71 -8.01
CA PRO A 117 2.34 -18.33 -8.42
C PRO A 117 1.28 -17.37 -7.85
N ASN A 118 0.20 -17.92 -7.27
CA ASN A 118 -1.00 -17.20 -6.87
C ASN A 118 -0.95 -16.81 -5.39
N TYR A 119 -0.09 -15.84 -5.10
CA TYR A 119 0.05 -15.23 -3.79
C TYR A 119 0.13 -13.71 -3.88
N ALA A 120 -0.66 -13.05 -3.03
CA ALA A 120 -0.51 -11.64 -2.71
C ALA A 120 -1.23 -11.29 -1.39
N ALA A 121 -0.79 -10.20 -0.77
CA ALA A 121 -1.54 -9.56 0.31
C ALA A 121 -2.52 -8.50 -0.23
N HIS A 122 -3.31 -7.90 0.64
CA HIS A 122 -4.32 -6.87 0.32
C HIS A 122 -3.83 -5.54 -0.31
N GLY A 123 -2.55 -5.42 -0.68
CA GLY A 123 -1.98 -4.15 -1.15
C GLY A 123 -2.64 -3.60 -2.42
N GLY A 124 -3.07 -4.48 -3.32
CA GLY A 124 -3.77 -4.16 -4.57
C GLY A 124 -5.06 -3.35 -4.40
N PHE A 125 -5.79 -3.50 -3.29
CA PHE A 125 -6.95 -2.65 -3.02
C PHE A 125 -6.73 -1.66 -1.86
N CYS A 126 -5.52 -1.66 -1.27
CA CYS A 126 -5.12 -0.73 -0.24
C CYS A 126 -4.58 0.56 -0.85
N SER A 127 -3.31 0.59 -1.25
CA SER A 127 -2.58 1.82 -1.60
C SER A 127 -1.32 1.57 -2.46
N VAL A 128 -1.33 0.52 -3.29
CA VAL A 128 -0.18 0.18 -4.14
C VAL A 128 0.23 1.29 -5.11
N ASN A 129 -0.70 2.12 -5.61
CA ASN A 129 -0.41 3.30 -6.42
C ASN A 129 0.55 4.25 -5.71
N MET A 130 0.31 4.62 -4.44
CA MET A 130 1.24 5.45 -3.67
C MET A 130 2.59 4.76 -3.43
N ALA A 131 2.56 3.46 -3.14
CA ALA A 131 3.78 2.71 -2.83
C ALA A 131 4.67 2.55 -4.08
N ALA A 132 4.10 2.05 -5.18
CA ALA A 132 4.79 1.85 -6.44
C ALA A 132 5.27 3.17 -7.04
N ALA A 133 4.41 4.20 -7.11
CA ALA A 133 4.82 5.51 -7.61
C ALA A 133 6.00 6.09 -6.83
N GLY A 134 6.00 5.92 -5.50
CA GLY A 134 7.10 6.33 -4.63
C GLY A 134 8.38 5.55 -4.89
N ILE A 135 8.31 4.22 -5.11
CA ILE A 135 9.48 3.39 -5.41
C ILE A 135 10.09 3.74 -6.76
N TYR A 136 9.26 3.90 -7.80
CA TYR A 136 9.73 4.27 -9.15
C TYR A 136 10.20 5.72 -9.25
N THR A 137 9.93 6.59 -8.26
CA THR A 137 10.23 8.04 -8.33
C THR A 137 11.22 8.52 -7.26
N ILE A 138 10.98 8.22 -5.98
CA ILE A 138 11.78 8.67 -4.83
C ILE A 138 12.48 7.53 -4.08
N GLY A 139 12.41 6.30 -4.60
CA GLY A 139 13.11 5.14 -4.04
C GLY A 139 12.52 4.71 -2.70
N GLY A 140 11.24 4.98 -2.45
CA GLY A 140 10.61 4.59 -1.19
C GLY A 140 9.10 4.61 -1.24
N ALA A 141 8.47 3.69 -0.51
CA ALA A 141 7.02 3.63 -0.39
C ALA A 141 6.52 4.74 0.55
N PHE A 142 5.87 5.76 -0.03
CA PHE A 142 5.66 7.07 0.58
C PHE A 142 5.00 7.07 1.97
N TRP A 143 3.74 6.63 2.08
CA TRP A 143 3.01 6.80 3.33
C TRP A 143 3.41 5.79 4.43
N GLU A 144 3.77 4.55 4.06
CA GLU A 144 4.11 3.49 5.03
C GLU A 144 5.54 3.64 5.57
N PHE A 145 6.45 4.12 4.71
CA PHE A 145 7.87 4.18 5.00
C PHE A 145 8.42 5.58 4.83
N GLY A 146 7.63 6.57 5.22
CA GLY A 146 8.12 7.91 5.48
C GLY A 146 7.14 8.73 6.31
N GLN A 147 7.59 9.91 6.68
CA GLN A 147 6.78 10.88 7.43
C GLN A 147 7.34 12.29 7.25
N PRO A 148 6.50 13.32 7.47
CA PRO A 148 6.96 14.69 7.61
C PRO A 148 8.04 14.85 8.68
N ASP A 149 8.96 15.78 8.46
CA ASP A 149 9.83 16.31 9.51
C ASP A 149 9.02 17.16 10.50
N TRP A 150 8.46 16.48 11.51
CA TRP A 150 7.67 17.13 12.56
C TRP A 150 8.45 18.23 13.30
N GLU A 151 9.78 18.20 13.31
CA GLU A 151 10.64 19.17 14.00
C GLU A 151 10.78 20.46 13.18
N ASN A 152 11.03 20.38 11.88
CA ASN A 152 11.41 21.55 11.08
C ASN A 152 10.38 21.98 10.02
N THR A 153 9.33 21.21 9.73
CA THR A 153 8.30 21.60 8.75
C THR A 153 7.60 22.90 9.15
N LYS A 154 7.43 23.81 8.19
CA LYS A 154 6.69 25.08 8.31
C LYS A 154 5.35 25.06 7.56
N LEU A 155 5.28 24.34 6.44
CA LEU A 155 4.05 24.10 5.68
C LEU A 155 3.82 22.61 5.51
N PHE A 156 2.69 22.11 5.99
CA PHE A 156 2.29 20.72 5.85
C PHE A 156 1.05 20.59 4.97
N VAL A 157 1.16 19.82 3.89
CA VAL A 157 0.08 19.64 2.91
C VAL A 157 -0.39 18.18 2.88
N MET A 158 -1.69 17.97 3.09
CA MET A 158 -2.31 16.65 3.09
C MET A 158 -3.19 16.46 1.85
N PHE A 159 -2.96 15.41 1.08
CA PHE A 159 -3.77 15.03 -0.09
C PHE A 159 -4.54 13.73 0.16
N GLY A 160 -5.88 13.80 0.19
CA GLY A 160 -6.74 12.61 0.24
C GLY A 160 -6.51 11.72 1.48
N VAL A 161 -6.12 12.33 2.61
CA VAL A 161 -5.81 11.62 3.87
C VAL A 161 -7.07 11.47 4.72
N ALA A 162 -7.34 10.23 5.14
CA ALA A 162 -8.38 9.88 6.11
C ALA A 162 -7.78 9.54 7.47
N GLU A 163 -8.58 9.61 8.53
CA GLU A 163 -8.09 9.79 9.91
C GLU A 163 -7.83 8.50 10.68
N ASP A 164 -8.15 7.35 10.08
CA ASP A 164 -7.70 6.06 10.57
C ASP A 164 -6.26 5.75 10.13
N HIS A 165 -5.75 6.49 9.13
CA HIS A 165 -4.43 6.30 8.52
C HIS A 165 -3.39 7.27 9.05
N ASP A 166 -2.21 6.70 9.29
CA ASP A 166 -1.17 7.17 10.21
C ASP A 166 -1.67 7.72 11.57
N SER A 167 -2.78 7.14 12.09
CA SER A 167 -3.55 7.60 13.27
C SER A 167 -2.76 8.36 14.35
N ASN A 168 -2.03 7.69 15.23
CA ASN A 168 -1.40 8.36 16.37
C ASN A 168 -0.15 9.18 15.99
N PRO A 169 0.78 8.64 15.16
CA PRO A 169 1.98 9.39 14.78
C PRO A 169 1.65 10.73 14.11
N ILE A 170 0.71 10.75 13.15
CA ILE A 170 0.32 11.98 12.46
C ILE A 170 -0.42 12.95 13.39
N LYS A 171 -1.23 12.47 14.35
CA LYS A 171 -1.91 13.33 15.34
C LYS A 171 -0.91 14.03 16.24
N ILE A 172 0.09 13.30 16.71
CA ILE A 172 1.20 13.85 17.49
C ILE A 172 1.97 14.86 16.63
N GLY A 173 2.26 14.52 15.38
CA GLY A 173 2.92 15.38 14.39
C GLY A 173 2.18 16.70 14.16
N ILE A 174 0.90 16.64 13.77
CA ILE A 174 0.02 17.79 13.58
C ILE A 174 -0.05 18.65 14.86
N GLY A 175 -0.14 18.02 16.04
CA GLY A 175 -0.12 18.73 17.32
C GLY A 175 1.17 19.53 17.52
N LYS A 176 2.33 18.92 17.24
CA LYS A 176 3.64 19.61 17.29
C LYS A 176 3.74 20.75 16.29
N LEU A 177 3.29 20.53 15.05
CA LEU A 177 3.31 21.53 13.99
C LEU A 177 2.44 22.74 14.36
N LYS A 178 1.22 22.51 14.85
CA LYS A 178 0.35 23.60 15.30
C LYS A 178 0.93 24.35 16.51
N ALA A 179 1.52 23.65 17.47
CA ALA A 179 2.11 24.28 18.65
C ALA A 179 3.25 25.26 18.32
N LYS A 180 3.96 25.04 17.20
CA LYS A 180 5.02 25.94 16.71
C LYS A 180 4.58 26.91 15.60
N GLY A 181 3.28 26.95 15.28
CA GLY A 181 2.73 27.87 14.28
C GLY A 181 2.92 27.47 12.81
N ALA A 182 3.24 26.20 12.53
CA ALA A 182 3.29 25.72 11.14
C ALA A 182 1.87 25.67 10.53
N LYS A 183 1.78 26.02 9.24
CA LYS A 183 0.52 26.04 8.49
C LYS A 183 0.18 24.64 7.98
N ILE A 184 -1.09 24.25 8.08
CA ILE A 184 -1.60 22.96 7.62
C ILE A 184 -2.67 23.18 6.55
N ILE A 185 -2.48 22.58 5.38
CA ILE A 185 -3.41 22.62 4.25
C ILE A 185 -3.98 21.22 4.00
N GLY A 186 -5.30 21.11 3.94
CA GLY A 186 -6.01 19.87 3.61
C GLY A 186 -6.66 19.93 2.23
N ILE A 187 -6.28 19.01 1.34
CA ILE A 187 -6.87 18.83 0.01
C ILE A 187 -7.65 17.52 0.03
N ASN A 188 -8.96 17.63 0.10
CA ASN A 188 -9.87 16.50 0.29
C ASN A 188 -11.30 16.94 -0.07
N PRO A 189 -12.12 16.13 -0.77
CA PRO A 189 -13.53 16.44 -0.99
C PRO A 189 -14.34 16.62 0.31
N ILE A 190 -13.87 16.04 1.42
CA ILE A 190 -14.57 15.99 2.71
C ILE A 190 -13.75 16.71 3.78
N ARG A 191 -14.38 17.65 4.51
CA ARG A 191 -13.73 18.35 5.63
C ARG A 191 -14.07 17.71 6.99
N THR A 192 -13.57 16.50 7.24
CA THR A 192 -13.59 15.87 8.57
C THR A 192 -12.20 15.68 9.16
N GLY A 193 -12.15 15.44 10.47
CA GLY A 193 -10.98 15.01 11.23
C GLY A 193 -9.70 15.80 10.93
N TYR A 194 -8.71 15.27 10.22
CA TYR A 194 -7.47 16.04 9.93
C TYR A 194 -7.75 17.30 9.11
N ASN A 195 -8.69 17.23 8.16
CA ASN A 195 -9.11 18.39 7.37
C ASN A 195 -9.97 19.38 8.18
N ALA A 196 -10.60 18.93 9.27
CA ALA A 196 -11.34 19.80 10.18
C ALA A 196 -10.39 20.66 11.06
N VAL A 197 -9.17 20.19 11.30
CA VAL A 197 -8.13 20.95 12.04
C VAL A 197 -7.10 21.62 11.12
N ALA A 198 -7.21 21.46 9.80
CA ALA A 198 -6.38 22.18 8.84
C ALA A 198 -6.74 23.68 8.85
N ASP A 199 -5.74 24.52 8.64
CA ASP A 199 -5.90 25.98 8.57
C ASP A 199 -6.58 26.39 7.26
N GLU A 200 -6.33 25.65 6.18
CA GLU A 200 -7.06 25.77 4.92
C GLU A 200 -7.57 24.44 4.38
N TRP A 201 -8.70 24.51 3.69
CA TRP A 201 -9.34 23.37 3.04
C TRP A 201 -9.61 23.65 1.56
N PHE A 202 -9.28 22.68 0.73
CA PHE A 202 -9.51 22.66 -0.71
C PHE A 202 -10.38 21.44 -1.04
N GLY A 203 -11.66 21.69 -1.29
CA GLY A 203 -12.69 20.68 -1.59
C GLY A 203 -12.61 20.18 -3.04
N VAL A 204 -11.53 19.48 -3.38
CA VAL A 204 -11.26 18.97 -4.72
C VAL A 204 -12.32 17.97 -5.20
N THR A 205 -12.63 17.97 -6.49
CA THR A 205 -13.45 16.94 -7.14
C THR A 205 -12.71 15.60 -7.15
N PRO A 206 -13.33 14.49 -6.68
CA PRO A 206 -12.66 13.18 -6.64
C PRO A 206 -12.10 12.73 -8.00
N GLY A 207 -10.88 12.17 -7.99
CA GLY A 207 -10.20 11.70 -9.20
C GLY A 207 -9.50 12.79 -10.01
N SER A 208 -9.57 14.06 -9.58
CA SER A 208 -9.01 15.22 -10.30
C SER A 208 -7.74 15.81 -9.65
N ASP A 209 -7.24 15.21 -8.56
CA ASP A 209 -6.06 15.67 -7.81
C ASP A 209 -4.81 15.82 -8.70
N GLY A 210 -4.63 14.92 -9.67
CA GLY A 210 -3.51 15.00 -10.63
C GLY A 210 -3.52 16.30 -11.44
N LEU A 211 -4.69 16.82 -11.82
CA LEU A 211 -4.79 18.11 -12.51
C LEU A 211 -4.36 19.27 -11.61
N LEU A 212 -4.79 19.25 -10.34
CA LEU A 212 -4.37 20.26 -9.37
C LEU A 212 -2.85 20.26 -9.23
N ILE A 213 -2.25 19.08 -9.03
CA ILE A 213 -0.80 18.95 -8.86
C ILE A 213 -0.03 19.44 -10.09
N LEU A 214 -0.46 19.06 -11.29
CA LEU A 214 0.17 19.52 -12.54
C LEU A 214 0.02 21.03 -12.73
N ALA A 215 -1.10 21.62 -12.32
CA ALA A 215 -1.29 23.08 -12.34
C ALA A 215 -0.43 23.82 -11.30
N LEU A 216 -0.17 23.20 -10.14
CA LEU A 216 0.81 23.73 -9.17
C LEU A 216 2.22 23.70 -9.74
N ILE A 217 2.60 22.59 -10.40
CA ILE A 217 3.89 22.46 -11.11
C ILE A 217 4.02 23.55 -12.18
N HIS A 218 2.98 23.76 -13.00
CA HIS A 218 2.92 24.82 -14.00
C HIS A 218 3.17 26.20 -13.40
N CYS A 219 2.45 26.56 -12.32
CA CYS A 219 2.62 27.85 -11.66
C CYS A 219 4.03 28.05 -11.09
N LEU A 220 4.63 27.00 -10.52
CA LEU A 220 5.99 27.06 -9.97
C LEU A 220 7.05 27.22 -11.07
N LEU A 221 6.87 26.55 -12.21
CA LEU A 221 7.73 26.72 -13.39
C LEU A 221 7.62 28.12 -13.98
N GLU A 222 6.40 28.62 -14.18
CA GLU A 222 6.11 29.98 -14.69
C GLU A 222 6.77 31.05 -13.79
N ALA A 223 6.69 30.86 -12.47
CA ALA A 223 7.27 31.77 -11.49
C ALA A 223 8.80 31.61 -11.30
N GLY A 224 9.43 30.61 -11.91
CA GLY A 224 10.84 30.27 -11.66
C GLY A 224 11.14 29.86 -10.21
N LYS A 225 10.12 29.39 -9.48
CA LYS A 225 10.21 28.97 -8.07
C LYS A 225 10.39 27.46 -7.99
N ILE A 226 11.56 26.99 -8.44
CA ILE A 226 11.97 25.59 -8.46
C ILE A 226 13.42 25.45 -7.95
N ASP A 227 13.75 24.34 -7.28
CA ASP A 227 15.09 24.11 -6.73
C ASP A 227 16.01 23.50 -7.80
N LEU A 228 16.61 24.35 -8.62
CA LEU A 228 17.47 23.93 -9.74
C LEU A 228 18.73 23.18 -9.30
N ASP A 229 19.36 23.58 -8.19
CA ASP A 229 20.56 22.89 -7.69
C ASP A 229 20.16 21.48 -7.21
N TYR A 230 19.12 21.37 -6.41
CA TYR A 230 18.63 20.08 -5.96
C TYR A 230 18.27 19.13 -7.13
N LEU A 231 17.57 19.64 -8.15
CA LEU A 231 17.26 18.89 -9.36
C LEU A 231 18.52 18.39 -10.07
N ALA A 232 19.53 19.26 -10.24
CA ALA A 232 20.78 18.94 -10.92
C ALA A 232 21.63 17.92 -10.14
N GLN A 233 21.66 17.98 -8.80
CA GLN A 233 22.53 17.14 -7.99
C GLN A 233 21.96 15.77 -7.64
N PHE A 234 20.63 15.65 -7.53
CA PHE A 234 20.00 14.55 -6.79
C PHE A 234 18.88 13.82 -7.54
N SER A 235 18.64 14.18 -8.80
CA SER A 235 17.64 13.54 -9.66
C SER A 235 18.20 13.22 -11.04
N ASN A 236 17.41 12.54 -11.86
CA ASN A 236 17.71 12.31 -13.26
C ASN A 236 17.34 13.50 -14.18
N ALA A 237 17.00 14.68 -13.63
CA ALA A 237 16.75 15.89 -14.41
C ALA A 237 17.87 16.25 -15.43
N PRO A 238 19.18 16.09 -15.14
CA PRO A 238 20.23 16.40 -16.10
C PRO A 238 20.55 15.25 -17.07
N TYR A 239 19.89 14.10 -16.97
CA TYR A 239 20.18 12.95 -17.83
C TYR A 239 19.74 13.25 -19.27
N LEU A 240 20.58 12.87 -20.24
CA LEU A 240 20.28 13.04 -21.66
C LEU A 240 19.39 11.91 -22.19
N LEU A 241 18.31 12.26 -22.90
CA LEU A 241 17.44 11.30 -23.57
C LEU A 241 17.85 11.12 -25.03
N ASN A 242 17.94 9.87 -25.48
CA ASN A 242 18.25 9.54 -26.87
C ASN A 242 17.15 10.08 -27.81
N ALA A 243 17.56 10.91 -28.78
CA ALA A 243 16.67 11.52 -29.77
C ALA A 243 16.57 10.71 -31.07
N ASP A 244 17.44 9.73 -31.29
CA ASP A 244 17.45 8.91 -32.50
C ASP A 244 16.20 8.03 -32.58
N GLU A 245 15.64 7.90 -33.78
CA GLU A 245 14.53 6.99 -34.03
C GLU A 245 14.93 5.52 -33.82
N GLY A 246 13.98 4.70 -33.39
CA GLY A 246 14.15 3.27 -33.22
C GLY A 246 14.10 2.81 -31.74
N PRO A 247 14.64 1.61 -31.43
CA PRO A 247 14.36 0.91 -30.17
C PRO A 247 14.99 1.54 -28.93
N GLN A 248 15.78 2.61 -29.09
CA GLN A 248 16.43 3.34 -28.00
C GLN A 248 15.84 4.74 -27.78
N LYS A 249 14.86 5.16 -28.59
CA LYS A 249 14.27 6.50 -28.53
C LYS A 249 13.66 6.79 -27.16
N GLY A 250 14.09 7.88 -26.54
CA GLY A 250 13.64 8.32 -25.22
C GLY A 250 14.24 7.54 -24.04
N LEU A 251 15.15 6.59 -24.27
CA LEU A 251 15.95 5.99 -23.19
C LEU A 251 17.12 6.90 -22.83
N PHE A 252 17.67 6.76 -21.62
CA PHE A 252 18.84 7.52 -21.20
C PHE A 252 20.05 7.14 -22.05
N LEU A 253 20.77 8.15 -22.54
CA LEU A 253 22.09 7.96 -23.11
C LEU A 253 23.04 7.48 -22.02
N ARG A 254 23.83 6.47 -22.36
CA ARG A 254 24.77 5.82 -21.45
C ARG A 254 26.13 5.68 -22.09
N ASP A 255 27.17 5.60 -21.27
CA ASP A 255 28.50 5.21 -21.71
C ASP A 255 28.60 3.69 -21.98
N ALA A 256 29.81 3.22 -22.28
CA ALA A 256 30.09 1.81 -22.53
C ALA A 256 29.84 0.90 -21.30
N ASP A 257 29.87 1.45 -20.09
CA ASP A 257 29.63 0.74 -18.83
C ASP A 257 28.14 0.80 -18.41
N GLY A 258 27.28 1.41 -19.23
CA GLY A 258 25.85 1.55 -18.97
C GLY A 258 25.49 2.67 -17.98
N LYS A 259 26.42 3.60 -17.71
CA LYS A 259 26.20 4.73 -16.80
C LYS A 259 25.54 5.90 -17.52
N PRO A 260 24.49 6.52 -16.96
CA PRO A 260 23.82 7.66 -17.57
C PRO A 260 24.75 8.86 -17.80
N LEU A 261 24.62 9.46 -18.97
CA LEU A 261 25.39 10.63 -19.39
C LEU A 261 24.66 11.94 -19.08
N VAL A 262 25.44 12.93 -18.67
CA VAL A 262 25.05 14.33 -18.46
C VAL A 262 26.07 15.26 -19.10
N ILE A 263 25.73 16.54 -19.28
CA ILE A 263 26.70 17.57 -19.64
C ILE A 263 27.24 18.21 -18.37
N ASP A 264 28.57 18.32 -18.24
CA ASP A 264 29.19 19.11 -17.17
C ASP A 264 29.21 20.59 -17.56
N ALA A 265 28.56 21.44 -16.76
CA ALA A 265 28.44 22.87 -17.01
C ALA A 265 29.79 23.62 -17.06
N LYS A 266 30.85 23.07 -16.44
CA LYS A 266 32.17 23.69 -16.40
C LYS A 266 32.97 23.42 -17.68
N SER A 267 32.97 22.16 -18.13
CA SER A 267 33.75 21.74 -19.30
C SER A 267 32.97 21.75 -20.62
N GLY A 268 31.63 21.69 -20.55
CA GLY A 268 30.74 21.48 -21.70
C GLY A 268 30.81 20.07 -22.28
N ALA A 269 31.53 19.14 -21.64
CA ALA A 269 31.73 17.79 -22.12
C ALA A 269 30.67 16.81 -21.57
N PRO A 270 30.33 15.74 -22.30
CA PRO A 270 29.55 14.65 -21.77
C PRO A 270 30.38 13.84 -20.77
N VAL A 271 29.79 13.57 -19.60
CA VAL A 271 30.39 12.80 -18.49
C VAL A 271 29.35 11.90 -17.86
N THR A 272 29.77 10.91 -17.08
CA THR A 272 28.83 10.09 -16.28
C THR A 272 28.34 10.89 -15.08
N PHE A 273 27.08 10.70 -14.68
CA PHE A 273 26.49 11.45 -13.57
C PHE A 273 27.20 11.24 -12.22
N ASP A 274 27.78 10.06 -12.01
CA ASP A 274 28.51 9.69 -10.79
C ASP A 274 29.98 10.17 -10.77
N ALA A 275 30.42 10.88 -11.82
CA ALA A 275 31.78 11.41 -11.87
C ALA A 275 32.03 12.46 -10.78
N LYS A 276 33.26 12.48 -10.24
CA LYS A 276 33.65 13.38 -9.14
C LYS A 276 33.81 14.82 -9.63
N GLY A 277 33.32 15.78 -8.85
CA GLY A 277 33.57 17.22 -9.06
C GLY A 277 32.81 17.88 -10.22
N ILE A 278 31.94 17.13 -10.89
CA ILE A 278 31.11 17.63 -11.99
C ILE A 278 30.03 18.60 -11.49
N SER A 279 29.53 19.43 -12.39
CA SER A 279 28.37 20.30 -12.19
C SER A 279 27.35 20.02 -13.29
N PRO A 280 26.37 19.12 -13.06
CA PRO A 280 25.42 18.74 -14.11
C PRO A 280 24.62 19.94 -14.65
N ASP A 281 24.59 20.10 -15.97
CA ASP A 281 23.86 21.17 -16.65
C ASP A 281 22.44 20.72 -17.03
N LEU A 282 21.42 21.38 -16.45
CA LEU A 282 20.02 21.11 -16.77
C LEU A 282 19.63 21.59 -18.17
N GLY A 283 20.38 22.51 -18.78
CA GLY A 283 20.20 22.98 -20.16
C GLY A 283 21.05 22.24 -21.19
N GLY A 284 21.82 21.24 -20.76
CA GLY A 284 22.78 20.53 -21.62
C GLY A 284 22.13 19.86 -22.83
N THR A 285 22.87 19.77 -23.93
CA THR A 285 22.44 19.04 -25.14
C THR A 285 23.63 18.30 -25.75
N LEU A 286 23.36 17.16 -26.40
CA LEU A 286 24.39 16.38 -27.10
C LEU A 286 23.82 15.77 -28.38
N ASN A 287 24.28 16.21 -29.55
CA ASN A 287 23.86 15.63 -30.85
C ASN A 287 22.33 15.49 -31.01
N GLY A 288 21.56 16.48 -30.57
CA GLY A 288 20.09 16.47 -30.59
C GLY A 288 19.42 15.88 -29.35
N ALA A 289 20.14 15.11 -28.52
CA ALA A 289 19.68 14.70 -27.21
C ALA A 289 19.52 15.90 -26.27
N ARG A 290 18.40 15.94 -25.54
CA ARG A 290 18.09 16.97 -24.54
C ARG A 290 17.96 16.33 -23.15
N THR A 291 18.12 17.14 -22.12
CA THR A 291 17.97 16.71 -20.73
C THR A 291 16.52 16.40 -20.39
N VAL A 292 16.29 15.50 -19.43
CA VAL A 292 14.96 15.27 -18.84
C VAL A 292 14.32 16.58 -18.38
N PHE A 293 15.09 17.49 -17.80
CA PHE A 293 14.61 18.80 -17.36
C PHE A 293 13.97 19.61 -18.49
N GLN A 294 14.60 19.66 -19.68
CA GLN A 294 14.03 20.36 -20.83
C GLN A 294 12.70 19.76 -21.26
N HIS A 295 12.59 18.43 -21.31
CA HIS A 295 11.33 17.74 -21.64
C HIS A 295 10.24 17.98 -20.58
N MET A 296 10.61 17.98 -19.30
CA MET A 296 9.70 18.28 -18.20
C MET A 296 9.19 19.72 -18.26
N ALA A 297 10.08 20.70 -18.45
CA ALA A 297 9.73 22.11 -18.54
C ALA A 297 8.83 22.39 -19.74
N GLU A 298 9.17 21.85 -20.92
CA GLU A 298 8.37 21.97 -22.14
C GLU A 298 6.95 21.40 -21.94
N ARG A 299 6.83 20.22 -21.30
CA ARG A 299 5.54 19.60 -21.05
C ARG A 299 4.67 20.44 -20.11
N TYR A 300 5.20 20.81 -18.95
CA TYR A 300 4.37 21.37 -17.89
C TYR A 300 4.20 22.90 -17.94
N LEU A 301 4.99 23.60 -18.76
CA LEU A 301 4.71 25.00 -19.12
C LEU A 301 3.57 25.14 -20.15
N ASN A 302 3.08 24.03 -20.70
CA ASN A 302 1.93 24.06 -21.61
C ASN A 302 0.71 24.70 -20.92
N SER A 303 0.00 25.56 -21.66
CA SER A 303 -1.21 26.25 -21.20
C SER A 303 -2.34 25.31 -20.76
N GLU A 304 -2.35 24.04 -21.15
CA GLU A 304 -3.34 23.05 -20.67
C GLU A 304 -3.31 22.85 -19.16
N HIS A 305 -2.16 23.13 -18.52
CA HIS A 305 -1.98 23.06 -17.07
C HIS A 305 -2.20 24.41 -16.38
N ALA A 306 -2.52 25.48 -17.12
CA ALA A 306 -2.80 26.77 -16.52
C ALA A 306 -4.01 26.66 -15.57
N PRO A 307 -3.99 27.33 -14.40
CA PRO A 307 -5.09 27.33 -13.43
C PRO A 307 -6.47 27.56 -14.05
N GLU A 308 -6.56 28.42 -15.05
CA GLU A 308 -7.79 28.78 -15.75
C GLU A 308 -8.39 27.61 -16.56
N GLN A 309 -7.55 26.69 -17.07
CA GLN A 309 -7.98 25.53 -17.84
C GLN A 309 -8.44 24.35 -16.97
N VAL A 310 -7.99 24.30 -15.72
CA VAL A 310 -8.29 23.17 -14.82
C VAL A 310 -9.35 23.50 -13.77
N ALA A 311 -9.56 24.78 -13.44
CA ALA A 311 -10.35 25.23 -12.29
C ALA A 311 -11.76 24.64 -12.22
N GLU A 312 -12.49 24.65 -13.35
CA GLU A 312 -13.85 24.12 -13.43
C GLU A 312 -13.89 22.62 -13.13
N ARG A 313 -12.95 21.86 -13.71
CA ARG A 313 -12.90 20.39 -13.61
C ARG A 313 -12.59 19.91 -12.19
N ILE A 314 -11.72 20.64 -11.49
CA ILE A 314 -11.28 20.27 -10.14
C ILE A 314 -12.13 20.87 -9.02
N GLY A 315 -13.04 21.80 -9.34
CA GLY A 315 -13.89 22.48 -8.37
C GLY A 315 -13.16 23.51 -7.49
N ILE A 316 -12.00 24.03 -7.94
CA ILE A 316 -11.17 25.01 -7.22
C ILE A 316 -10.84 26.15 -8.18
N SER A 317 -11.18 27.38 -7.81
CA SER A 317 -10.93 28.56 -8.66
C SER A 317 -9.43 28.75 -8.97
N ALA A 318 -9.13 29.28 -10.16
CA ALA A 318 -7.76 29.59 -10.58
C ALA A 318 -6.98 30.43 -9.57
N ALA A 319 -7.63 31.44 -8.97
CA ALA A 319 -7.02 32.28 -7.93
C ALA A 319 -6.54 31.48 -6.71
N ARG A 320 -7.35 30.53 -6.22
CA ARG A 320 -6.99 29.65 -5.10
C ARG A 320 -5.88 28.66 -5.46
N ILE A 321 -5.81 28.20 -6.72
CA ILE A 321 -4.69 27.37 -7.19
C ILE A 321 -3.38 28.16 -7.12
N ARG A 322 -3.39 29.41 -7.61
CA ARG A 322 -2.23 30.30 -7.55
C ARG A 322 -1.85 30.67 -6.12
N GLU A 323 -2.82 30.86 -5.23
CA GLU A 323 -2.59 31.07 -3.79
C GLU A 323 -1.87 29.86 -3.16
N LEU A 324 -2.31 28.63 -3.46
CA LEU A 324 -1.65 27.42 -2.99
C LEU A 324 -0.21 27.30 -3.55
N ALA A 325 -0.01 27.56 -4.84
CA ALA A 325 1.32 27.56 -5.46
C ALA A 325 2.25 28.62 -4.82
N ALA A 326 1.73 29.81 -4.55
CA ALA A 326 2.47 30.88 -3.89
C ALA A 326 2.84 30.52 -2.44
N ALA A 327 1.92 29.88 -1.69
CA ALA A 327 2.20 29.40 -0.34
C ALA A 327 3.31 28.34 -0.32
N LEU A 328 3.29 27.40 -1.28
CA LEU A 328 4.35 26.41 -1.47
C LEU A 328 5.69 27.08 -1.79
N ALA A 329 5.71 28.00 -2.76
CA ALA A 329 6.92 28.72 -3.15
C ALA A 329 7.50 29.54 -1.99
N HIS A 330 6.67 30.26 -1.25
CA HIS A 330 7.09 31.06 -0.11
C HIS A 330 7.75 30.19 0.96
N ALA A 331 7.06 29.14 1.42
CA ALA A 331 7.58 28.26 2.45
C ALA A 331 8.86 27.53 2.02
N ALA A 332 8.97 27.12 0.74
CA ALA A 332 10.16 26.44 0.24
C ALA A 332 11.37 27.39 0.09
N PHE A 333 11.19 28.54 -0.58
CA PHE A 333 12.32 29.34 -1.06
C PHE A 333 12.64 30.56 -0.20
N ASP A 334 11.65 31.12 0.49
CA ASP A 334 11.85 32.34 1.28
C ASP A 334 12.14 32.02 2.76
N GLU A 335 11.93 30.76 3.16
CA GLU A 335 11.98 30.31 4.55
C GLU A 335 12.92 29.11 4.82
N PRO A 336 14.09 28.96 4.15
CA PRO A 336 14.89 27.74 4.21
C PRO A 336 15.36 27.37 5.62
N ILE A 337 15.49 26.07 5.86
CA ILE A 337 16.11 25.53 7.08
C ILE A 337 17.58 25.23 6.77
N ILE A 338 18.49 25.72 7.60
CA ILE A 338 19.93 25.47 7.46
C ILE A 338 20.42 24.82 8.76
N ILE A 339 20.97 23.62 8.64
CA ILE A 339 21.59 22.90 9.74
C ILE A 339 23.10 22.85 9.49
N ASP A 340 23.90 23.35 10.43
CA ASP A 340 25.36 23.32 10.39
C ASP A 340 25.92 21.93 10.72
N GLN A 341 25.58 20.96 9.87
CA GLN A 341 26.00 19.56 9.97
C GLN A 341 26.76 19.17 8.69
N PRO A 342 28.09 18.98 8.76
CA PRO A 342 28.86 18.52 7.61
C PRO A 342 28.48 17.10 7.21
N TRP A 343 28.47 16.83 5.90
CA TRP A 343 28.21 15.50 5.34
C TRP A 343 28.92 15.31 3.99
N THR A 344 29.02 14.05 3.56
CA THR A 344 29.66 13.67 2.29
C THR A 344 28.63 12.97 1.41
N ASP A 345 28.50 13.44 0.18
CA ASP A 345 27.62 12.80 -0.80
C ASP A 345 28.27 11.56 -1.45
N PHE A 346 27.49 10.82 -2.23
CA PHE A 346 27.89 9.58 -2.90
C PHE A 346 28.97 9.78 -3.98
N ARG A 347 29.21 11.03 -4.43
CA ARG A 347 30.33 11.38 -5.34
C ARG A 347 31.59 11.79 -4.58
N GLY A 348 31.51 11.85 -3.25
CA GLY A 348 32.60 12.26 -2.37
C GLY A 348 32.72 13.77 -2.21
N ASN A 349 31.72 14.55 -2.63
CA ASN A 349 31.73 15.99 -2.37
C ASN A 349 31.42 16.25 -0.90
N GLN A 350 32.17 17.16 -0.30
CA GLN A 350 31.96 17.58 1.08
C GLN A 350 31.04 18.80 1.13
N HIS A 351 30.00 18.68 1.94
CA HIS A 351 29.02 19.73 2.18
C HIS A 351 29.17 20.18 3.63
N ASN A 352 29.30 21.49 3.86
CA ASN A 352 29.45 22.03 5.21
C ASN A 352 28.11 22.11 5.98
N LYS A 353 26.99 22.10 5.25
CA LYS A 353 25.66 22.35 5.77
C LYS A 353 24.62 21.45 5.09
N MET A 354 23.50 21.27 5.76
CA MET A 354 22.29 20.66 5.22
C MET A 354 21.25 21.77 5.01
N ILE A 355 20.86 22.01 3.76
CA ILE A 355 19.89 23.05 3.38
C ILE A 355 18.57 22.36 3.04
N GLY A 356 17.49 22.78 3.67
CA GLY A 356 16.18 22.20 3.48
C GLY A 356 15.08 23.21 3.18
N ARG A 357 14.03 22.68 2.57
CA ARG A 357 12.85 23.39 2.08
C ARG A 357 11.70 22.93 2.95
N PRO A 358 11.21 23.73 3.93
CA PRO A 358 10.37 23.24 5.02
C PRO A 358 8.90 23.02 4.64
N VAL A 359 8.68 22.40 3.48
CA VAL A 359 7.39 21.91 3.00
C VAL A 359 7.38 20.39 3.13
N SER A 360 6.40 19.85 3.85
CA SER A 360 6.17 18.41 3.91
C SER A 360 4.82 18.06 3.31
N PHE A 361 4.76 16.88 2.71
CA PHE A 361 3.53 16.33 2.16
C PHE A 361 3.17 15.03 2.86
N HIS A 362 1.88 14.75 2.95
CA HIS A 362 1.36 13.42 3.24
C HIS A 362 0.16 13.13 2.35
N ALA A 363 0.10 11.92 1.80
CA ALA A 363 -0.91 11.57 0.81
C ALA A 363 -1.23 10.08 0.88
N MET A 364 -2.49 9.75 0.57
CA MET A 364 -3.03 8.42 0.87
C MET A 364 -4.04 7.92 -0.17
N ARG A 365 -4.96 7.04 0.25
CA ARG A 365 -5.96 6.41 -0.61
C ARG A 365 -6.83 7.41 -1.37
N GLY A 366 -7.10 8.58 -0.81
CA GLY A 366 -7.97 9.57 -1.45
C GLY A 366 -7.49 10.06 -2.81
N ILE A 367 -6.18 9.98 -3.10
CA ILE A 367 -5.65 10.28 -4.45
C ILE A 367 -5.22 9.05 -5.24
N SER A 368 -5.10 7.90 -4.57
CA SER A 368 -4.49 6.71 -5.14
C SER A 368 -5.48 5.59 -5.45
N ALA A 369 -6.65 5.55 -4.81
CA ALA A 369 -7.71 4.56 -5.09
C ALA A 369 -8.65 5.01 -6.23
N HIS A 370 -8.04 5.51 -7.29
CA HIS A 370 -8.63 5.93 -8.55
C HIS A 370 -7.90 5.21 -9.69
N ALA A 371 -8.56 5.05 -10.84
CA ALA A 371 -7.96 4.42 -12.02
C ALA A 371 -6.81 5.25 -12.62
N ASN A 372 -6.62 6.50 -12.20
CA ASN A 372 -5.50 7.36 -12.58
C ASN A 372 -4.52 7.62 -11.41
N GLY A 373 -4.62 6.83 -10.34
CA GLY A 373 -3.94 7.08 -9.07
C GLY A 373 -2.42 6.94 -9.13
N PHE A 374 -1.88 6.07 -9.98
CA PHE A 374 -0.42 5.90 -10.10
C PHE A 374 0.25 7.16 -10.65
N GLN A 375 -0.26 7.69 -11.77
CA GLN A 375 0.30 8.91 -12.37
C GLN A 375 0.05 10.14 -11.48
N THR A 376 -1.09 10.19 -10.79
CA THR A 376 -1.36 11.24 -9.79
C THR A 376 -0.34 11.22 -8.64
N ALA A 377 -0.02 10.03 -8.11
CA ALA A 377 0.99 9.87 -7.08
C ALA A 377 2.40 10.25 -7.59
N ARG A 378 2.77 9.88 -8.82
CA ARG A 378 4.03 10.31 -9.43
C ARG A 378 4.10 11.83 -9.61
N ALA A 379 3.01 12.48 -10.05
CA ALA A 379 2.95 13.93 -10.15
C ALA A 379 3.20 14.61 -8.79
N LEU A 380 2.63 14.06 -7.70
CA LEU A 380 2.88 14.56 -6.34
C LEU A 380 4.36 14.43 -5.95
N HIS A 381 5.03 13.34 -6.33
CA HIS A 381 6.45 13.17 -6.08
C HIS A 381 7.31 14.13 -6.90
N ILE A 382 6.95 14.42 -8.15
CA ILE A 382 7.63 15.45 -8.95
C ILE A 382 7.47 16.83 -8.32
N LEU A 383 6.28 17.19 -7.86
CA LEU A 383 6.06 18.46 -7.13
C LEU A 383 7.00 18.57 -5.92
N GLN A 384 7.13 17.49 -5.13
CA GLN A 384 8.04 17.45 -3.98
C GLN A 384 9.51 17.61 -4.40
N ILE A 385 9.94 16.91 -5.44
CA ILE A 385 11.32 16.96 -5.96
C ILE A 385 11.64 18.38 -6.47
N MET A 386 10.72 19.01 -7.22
CA MET A 386 10.89 20.37 -7.74
C MET A 386 11.02 21.43 -6.65
N LEU A 387 10.39 21.20 -5.50
CA LEU A 387 10.50 22.08 -4.34
C LEU A 387 11.73 21.81 -3.48
N GLY A 388 12.53 20.77 -3.75
CA GLY A 388 13.61 20.31 -2.86
C GLY A 388 13.10 19.71 -1.54
N ALA A 389 11.87 19.18 -1.55
CA ALA A 389 11.07 18.83 -0.39
C ALA A 389 10.99 17.31 -0.11
N VAL A 390 12.08 16.59 -0.37
CA VAL A 390 12.23 15.16 -0.01
C VAL A 390 13.62 14.95 0.61
N GLU A 391 13.69 14.25 1.74
CA GLU A 391 14.94 13.92 2.43
C GLU A 391 15.81 15.13 2.82
N THR A 392 15.23 16.34 2.89
CA THR A 392 15.90 17.57 3.32
C THR A 392 15.33 18.06 4.67
N PRO A 393 16.04 18.93 5.41
CA PRO A 393 15.51 19.53 6.63
C PRO A 393 14.13 20.18 6.43
N GLY A 394 13.16 19.81 7.26
CA GLY A 394 11.80 20.36 7.24
C GLY A 394 10.87 19.74 6.20
N SER A 395 11.32 18.76 5.43
CA SER A 395 10.52 18.12 4.38
C SER A 395 10.11 16.69 4.71
N TYR A 396 9.55 15.96 3.73
CA TYR A 396 9.18 14.56 3.89
C TYR A 396 10.44 13.68 4.00
N ARG A 397 10.46 12.73 4.93
CA ARG A 397 11.62 11.87 5.23
C ARG A 397 11.27 10.39 5.13
N LEU A 398 12.14 9.61 4.50
CA LEU A 398 12.06 8.16 4.36
C LEU A 398 12.46 7.44 5.65
N LYS A 399 11.81 6.31 5.92
CA LYS A 399 12.07 5.38 7.02
C LYS A 399 12.75 4.13 6.47
N ALA A 400 13.64 3.54 7.26
CA ALA A 400 14.24 2.26 6.92
C ALA A 400 13.13 1.19 6.69
N PRO A 401 13.27 0.32 5.68
CA PRO A 401 14.50 -0.02 4.96
C PRO A 401 14.78 0.84 3.71
N TYR A 402 14.03 1.92 3.49
CA TYR A 402 14.21 2.84 2.36
C TYR A 402 15.16 3.99 2.73
N PRO A 403 15.76 4.69 1.75
CA PRO A 403 15.60 4.57 0.29
C PRO A 403 16.10 3.24 -0.31
N LYS A 404 15.55 2.78 -1.42
CA LYS A 404 16.06 1.67 -2.25
C LYS A 404 15.79 1.97 -3.72
N PRO A 405 16.78 1.86 -4.61
CA PRO A 405 16.54 1.88 -6.05
C PRO A 405 15.62 0.71 -6.45
N VAL A 406 14.81 0.87 -7.50
CA VAL A 406 13.91 -0.19 -7.98
C VAL A 406 14.68 -1.47 -8.33
N GLU A 407 15.92 -1.34 -8.77
CA GLU A 407 16.80 -2.45 -9.13
C GLU A 407 17.23 -3.30 -7.93
N ALA A 408 17.22 -2.72 -6.72
CA ALA A 408 17.50 -3.44 -5.48
C ALA A 408 16.32 -4.31 -5.01
N HIS A 409 15.15 -4.17 -5.63
CA HIS A 409 13.99 -5.02 -5.36
C HIS A 409 13.97 -6.25 -6.28
N PRO A 410 13.43 -7.39 -5.83
CA PRO A 410 13.22 -8.53 -6.71
C PRO A 410 12.24 -8.20 -7.83
N LYS A 411 12.35 -8.94 -8.93
CA LYS A 411 11.35 -8.98 -10.01
C LYS A 411 10.28 -10.01 -9.66
N PRO A 412 9.05 -9.93 -10.22
CA PRO A 412 8.03 -10.95 -9.95
C PRO A 412 8.45 -12.32 -10.52
N HIS A 413 8.07 -13.39 -9.83
CA HIS A 413 8.29 -14.78 -10.23
C HIS A 413 6.96 -15.53 -10.28
N PHE A 414 6.76 -16.38 -11.27
CA PHE A 414 5.46 -16.99 -11.57
C PHE A 414 5.56 -18.37 -12.24
N ASN A 415 6.77 -18.90 -12.40
CA ASN A 415 7.02 -20.17 -13.09
C ASN A 415 6.70 -21.37 -12.17
N ALA A 416 5.42 -21.72 -12.07
CA ALA A 416 4.95 -22.84 -11.26
C ALA A 416 5.36 -24.19 -11.89
N LYS A 417 5.96 -25.08 -11.08
CA LYS A 417 6.39 -26.42 -11.50
C LYS A 417 5.95 -27.46 -10.48
N ALA A 418 5.39 -28.57 -10.97
CA ALA A 418 4.97 -29.70 -10.15
C ALA A 418 6.08 -30.18 -9.18
N GLY A 419 5.74 -30.29 -7.90
CA GLY A 419 6.62 -30.76 -6.82
C GLY A 419 7.76 -29.81 -6.43
N GLN A 420 7.87 -28.63 -7.04
CA GLN A 420 8.99 -27.71 -6.85
C GLN A 420 8.55 -26.40 -6.21
N ALA A 421 9.45 -25.79 -5.45
CA ALA A 421 9.28 -24.42 -5.00
C ALA A 421 9.35 -23.44 -6.19
N LEU A 422 8.75 -22.28 -6.02
CA LEU A 422 8.84 -21.19 -6.98
C LEU A 422 10.27 -20.62 -7.01
N ASP A 423 10.74 -20.23 -8.19
CA ASP A 423 12.11 -19.78 -8.47
C ASP A 423 12.49 -18.45 -7.79
N GLY A 424 11.53 -17.72 -7.26
CA GLY A 424 11.75 -16.49 -6.50
C GLY A 424 10.47 -15.96 -5.86
N PRO A 425 10.50 -14.75 -5.26
CA PRO A 425 9.32 -14.10 -4.71
C PRO A 425 8.26 -13.81 -5.77
N HIS A 426 6.99 -14.05 -5.45
CA HIS A 426 5.85 -13.82 -6.36
C HIS A 426 5.70 -12.37 -6.76
N LEU A 427 5.94 -11.48 -5.80
CA LEU A 427 5.77 -10.04 -5.93
C LEU A 427 7.14 -9.38 -6.14
N GLY A 428 7.14 -8.28 -6.87
CA GLY A 428 8.35 -7.53 -7.18
C GLY A 428 8.04 -6.27 -7.98
N TYR A 429 9.08 -5.67 -8.53
CA TYR A 429 8.98 -4.47 -9.37
C TYR A 429 9.46 -4.80 -10.78
N VAL A 430 8.56 -4.61 -11.73
CA VAL A 430 8.79 -4.82 -13.16
C VAL A 430 9.64 -3.67 -13.70
N ARG A 431 10.65 -3.99 -14.51
CA ARG A 431 11.58 -3.00 -15.08
C ARG A 431 11.55 -2.99 -16.61
N HIS A 432 11.19 -4.12 -17.20
CA HIS A 432 11.03 -4.29 -18.65
C HIS A 432 9.77 -5.11 -18.95
N PRO A 433 9.15 -4.97 -20.13
CA PRO A 433 8.10 -5.87 -20.61
C PRO A 433 8.40 -7.38 -20.54
N ASN A 434 9.67 -7.77 -20.44
CA ASN A 434 10.08 -9.17 -20.32
C ASN A 434 9.94 -9.72 -18.90
N ASP A 435 9.67 -8.85 -17.91
CA ASP A 435 9.44 -9.24 -16.53
C ASP A 435 7.95 -9.51 -16.24
N LEU A 436 7.07 -9.36 -17.25
CA LEU A 436 5.63 -9.62 -17.09
C LEU A 436 5.36 -11.10 -16.80
N ALA A 437 4.36 -11.35 -15.96
CA ALA A 437 3.90 -12.68 -15.57
C ALA A 437 2.97 -13.28 -16.63
N LEU A 438 3.56 -13.66 -17.77
CA LEU A 438 2.86 -14.25 -18.90
C LEU A 438 3.33 -15.68 -19.16
N LEU A 439 2.39 -16.54 -19.54
CA LEU A 439 2.67 -17.85 -20.11
C LEU A 439 3.25 -17.70 -21.53
N PRO A 440 3.88 -18.74 -22.11
CA PRO A 440 4.46 -18.68 -23.45
C PRO A 440 3.49 -18.29 -24.57
N ASP A 441 2.19 -18.50 -24.36
CA ASP A 441 1.11 -18.12 -25.28
C ASP A 441 0.59 -16.69 -25.08
N GLY A 442 1.16 -15.94 -24.12
CA GLY A 442 0.80 -14.57 -23.78
C GLY A 442 -0.33 -14.42 -22.76
N GLN A 443 -0.92 -15.52 -22.27
CA GLN A 443 -1.94 -15.44 -21.22
C GLN A 443 -1.33 -15.06 -19.87
N PRO A 444 -2.07 -14.40 -18.95
CA PRO A 444 -1.59 -14.16 -17.60
C PRO A 444 -1.25 -15.46 -16.86
N ALA A 445 -0.09 -15.50 -16.19
CA ALA A 445 0.35 -16.67 -15.42
C ALA A 445 -0.33 -16.79 -14.05
N ARG A 446 -0.91 -15.69 -13.55
CA ARG A 446 -1.54 -15.59 -12.24
C ARG A 446 -3.06 -15.45 -12.34
N ILE A 447 -3.78 -16.00 -11.37
CA ILE A 447 -5.24 -15.91 -11.28
C ILE A 447 -5.75 -14.48 -11.07
N ASP A 448 -4.98 -13.65 -10.35
CA ASP A 448 -5.31 -12.24 -10.17
C ASP A 448 -4.92 -11.37 -11.38
N LYS A 449 -4.35 -11.98 -12.43
CA LYS A 449 -3.81 -11.32 -13.64
C LYS A 449 -2.75 -10.24 -13.36
N GLY A 450 -2.16 -10.26 -12.16
CA GLY A 450 -1.10 -9.34 -11.77
C GLY A 450 0.14 -9.45 -12.65
N PHE A 451 0.77 -8.31 -12.96
CA PHE A 451 1.95 -8.22 -13.82
C PHE A 451 1.70 -8.67 -15.26
N SER A 452 0.47 -8.53 -15.76
CA SER A 452 0.13 -8.71 -17.17
C SER A 452 0.17 -7.38 -17.93
N TRP A 453 -0.08 -7.39 -19.23
CA TRP A 453 -0.25 -6.17 -20.02
C TRP A 453 -1.42 -5.30 -19.56
N GLU A 454 -2.40 -5.85 -18.85
CA GLU A 454 -3.53 -5.06 -18.32
C GLU A 454 -3.12 -4.20 -17.11
N ASN A 455 -2.09 -4.61 -16.37
CA ASN A 455 -1.63 -3.98 -15.14
C ASN A 455 -0.14 -4.32 -14.86
N PRO A 456 0.80 -3.75 -15.64
CA PRO A 456 2.20 -4.15 -15.64
C PRO A 456 2.91 -4.06 -14.29
N PHE A 457 2.62 -3.04 -13.49
CA PHE A 457 3.34 -2.68 -12.25
C PHE A 457 2.59 -3.11 -10.98
N SER A 458 1.95 -4.28 -11.02
CA SER A 458 1.13 -4.82 -9.94
C SER A 458 1.92 -5.35 -8.74
N ALA A 459 2.76 -4.51 -8.13
CA ALA A 459 3.71 -4.87 -7.07
C ALA A 459 3.08 -5.54 -5.83
N HIS A 460 1.77 -5.47 -5.67
CA HIS A 460 1.01 -6.11 -4.60
C HIS A 460 -0.14 -7.03 -5.08
N GLY A 461 -0.14 -7.46 -6.34
CA GLY A 461 -1.21 -8.27 -6.93
C GLY A 461 -2.59 -7.59 -6.89
N LEU A 462 -3.63 -8.32 -7.33
CA LEU A 462 -5.01 -7.80 -7.44
C LEU A 462 -5.98 -8.69 -6.66
N MET A 463 -5.90 -8.66 -5.33
CA MET A 463 -6.72 -9.52 -4.48
C MET A 463 -8.24 -9.36 -4.71
N HIS A 464 -8.71 -8.18 -5.11
CA HIS A 464 -10.13 -7.93 -5.44
C HIS A 464 -10.61 -8.69 -6.67
N MET A 465 -9.71 -9.13 -7.55
CA MET A 465 -10.04 -9.89 -8.76
C MET A 465 -9.99 -11.41 -8.57
N VAL A 466 -9.46 -11.91 -7.46
CA VAL A 466 -9.24 -13.35 -7.26
C VAL A 466 -10.52 -14.17 -7.32
N ILE A 467 -11.60 -13.73 -6.65
CA ILE A 467 -12.88 -14.45 -6.66
C ILE A 467 -13.57 -14.35 -8.03
N PRO A 468 -13.73 -13.15 -8.64
CA PRO A 468 -14.28 -13.04 -9.99
C PRO A 468 -13.55 -13.94 -11.01
N ASN A 469 -12.22 -13.90 -11.01
CA ASN A 469 -11.40 -14.67 -11.95
C ASN A 469 -11.47 -16.18 -11.69
N ALA A 470 -11.44 -16.60 -10.41
CA ALA A 470 -11.60 -18.00 -10.05
C ALA A 470 -13.00 -18.55 -10.38
N HIS A 471 -14.05 -17.73 -10.24
CA HIS A 471 -15.42 -18.08 -10.65
C HIS A 471 -15.55 -18.21 -12.16
N ALA A 472 -14.92 -17.31 -12.91
CA ALA A 472 -14.89 -17.32 -14.38
C ALA A 472 -13.95 -18.41 -14.95
N ALA A 473 -13.08 -19.00 -14.12
CA ALA A 473 -11.97 -19.85 -14.55
C ALA A 473 -11.04 -19.16 -15.57
N ASP A 474 -10.77 -17.87 -15.34
CA ASP A 474 -9.98 -17.01 -16.22
C ASP A 474 -8.76 -16.46 -15.47
N PRO A 475 -7.53 -16.83 -15.85
CA PRO A 475 -7.17 -17.60 -17.04
C PRO A 475 -7.30 -19.13 -16.87
N TYR A 476 -7.55 -19.62 -15.66
CA TYR A 476 -7.71 -21.06 -15.39
C TYR A 476 -8.51 -21.33 -14.12
N GLU A 477 -8.94 -22.58 -13.95
CA GLU A 477 -9.68 -23.02 -12.77
C GLU A 477 -8.79 -23.10 -11.51
N ILE A 478 -9.29 -22.59 -10.39
CA ILE A 478 -8.74 -22.77 -9.04
C ILE A 478 -9.44 -23.93 -8.34
N ASP A 479 -8.66 -24.89 -7.84
CA ASP A 479 -9.20 -25.99 -7.03
C ASP A 479 -9.38 -25.56 -5.58
N THR A 480 -8.34 -25.01 -4.96
CA THR A 480 -8.35 -24.62 -3.56
C THR A 480 -7.98 -23.15 -3.41
N MET A 481 -8.86 -22.39 -2.77
CA MET A 481 -8.62 -21.01 -2.36
C MET A 481 -8.39 -20.96 -0.85
N PHE A 482 -7.24 -20.43 -0.43
CA PHE A 482 -6.86 -20.25 0.96
C PHE A 482 -6.80 -18.76 1.27
N LEU A 483 -7.65 -18.30 2.18
CA LEU A 483 -7.76 -16.90 2.58
C LEU A 483 -7.43 -16.74 4.07
N TYR A 484 -6.67 -15.69 4.40
CA TYR A 484 -6.34 -15.33 5.79
C TYR A 484 -6.76 -13.89 6.10
N MET A 485 -7.58 -13.68 7.13
CA MET A 485 -8.03 -12.35 7.60
C MET A 485 -8.54 -11.43 6.48
N ALA A 486 -9.31 -12.00 5.55
CA ALA A 486 -9.78 -11.35 4.35
C ALA A 486 -11.29 -11.53 4.17
N ASN A 487 -12.07 -10.52 4.58
CA ASN A 487 -13.52 -10.57 4.53
C ASN A 487 -14.08 -10.28 3.12
N MET A 488 -13.72 -11.13 2.15
CA MET A 488 -14.04 -10.96 0.73
C MET A 488 -15.53 -11.13 0.41
N SER A 489 -16.29 -11.84 1.24
CA SER A 489 -17.76 -11.86 1.07
C SER A 489 -18.45 -10.55 1.49
N TRP A 490 -17.71 -9.54 1.95
CA TRP A 490 -18.26 -8.28 2.47
C TRP A 490 -17.42 -7.06 2.05
N ASN A 491 -16.80 -6.37 3.01
CA ASN A 491 -16.18 -5.05 2.80
C ASN A 491 -14.83 -5.06 2.05
N SER A 492 -14.23 -6.23 1.82
CA SER A 492 -12.97 -6.34 1.07
C SER A 492 -13.17 -6.51 -0.44
N SER A 493 -14.42 -6.65 -0.91
CA SER A 493 -14.76 -6.78 -2.33
C SER A 493 -15.38 -5.50 -2.86
N MET A 494 -15.23 -5.26 -4.17
CA MET A 494 -15.82 -4.08 -4.80
C MET A 494 -17.33 -4.23 -4.83
N ASN A 495 -17.87 -5.34 -5.36
CA ASN A 495 -19.28 -5.71 -5.37
C ASN A 495 -19.57 -6.84 -4.38
N THR A 496 -19.97 -6.45 -3.18
CA THR A 496 -20.30 -7.40 -2.12
C THR A 496 -21.42 -8.38 -2.53
N GLY A 497 -22.44 -7.92 -3.27
CA GLY A 497 -23.56 -8.78 -3.67
C GLY A 497 -23.12 -9.88 -4.65
N ALA A 498 -22.48 -9.47 -5.74
CA ALA A 498 -22.02 -10.38 -6.79
C ALA A 498 -20.99 -11.39 -6.25
N VAL A 499 -20.06 -10.96 -5.39
CA VAL A 499 -19.06 -11.89 -4.81
C VAL A 499 -19.73 -12.97 -3.95
N MET A 500 -20.76 -12.63 -3.16
CA MET A 500 -21.50 -13.64 -2.40
C MET A 500 -22.18 -14.66 -3.31
N GLU A 501 -22.74 -14.23 -4.45
CA GLU A 501 -23.33 -15.12 -5.46
C GLU A 501 -22.25 -16.03 -6.06
N MET A 502 -21.13 -15.46 -6.52
CA MET A 502 -20.00 -16.20 -7.08
C MET A 502 -19.46 -17.28 -6.14
N LEU A 503 -19.41 -17.01 -4.83
CA LEU A 503 -18.95 -17.97 -3.82
C LEU A 503 -19.90 -19.16 -3.67
N THR A 504 -21.18 -18.99 -4.01
CA THR A 504 -22.23 -20.02 -3.90
C THR A 504 -22.57 -20.71 -5.21
N ASP A 505 -22.16 -20.14 -6.34
CA ASP A 505 -22.44 -20.65 -7.67
C ASP A 505 -21.89 -22.04 -7.90
N LYS A 506 -22.66 -22.82 -8.66
CA LYS A 506 -22.39 -24.21 -8.98
C LYS A 506 -22.29 -24.43 -10.49
N LYS A 507 -21.50 -25.42 -10.87
CA LYS A 507 -21.48 -26.02 -12.19
C LYS A 507 -22.74 -26.89 -12.38
N GLU A 508 -23.05 -27.28 -13.61
CA GLU A 508 -24.21 -28.12 -13.93
C GLU A 508 -24.21 -29.47 -13.20
N ASN A 509 -23.02 -29.99 -12.86
CA ASN A 509 -22.85 -31.23 -12.12
C ASN A 509 -23.10 -31.11 -10.60
N GLY A 510 -23.42 -29.91 -10.10
CA GLY A 510 -23.72 -29.64 -8.69
C GLY A 510 -22.52 -29.26 -7.82
N ASP A 511 -21.30 -29.32 -8.36
CA ASP A 511 -20.08 -28.85 -7.69
C ASP A 511 -20.02 -27.33 -7.66
N TYR A 512 -19.43 -26.76 -6.61
CA TYR A 512 -19.15 -25.32 -6.61
C TYR A 512 -18.12 -24.96 -7.67
N LYS A 513 -18.27 -23.79 -8.30
CA LYS A 513 -17.31 -23.30 -9.30
C LYS A 513 -15.91 -23.12 -8.73
N ILE A 514 -15.81 -22.55 -7.53
CA ILE A 514 -14.60 -22.58 -6.70
C ILE A 514 -14.73 -23.79 -5.77
N LYS A 515 -13.93 -24.83 -5.99
CA LYS A 515 -14.19 -26.15 -5.39
C LYS A 515 -14.00 -26.18 -3.87
N ASN A 516 -12.85 -25.76 -3.36
CA ASN A 516 -12.52 -25.74 -1.93
C ASN A 516 -12.12 -24.33 -1.45
N ILE A 517 -12.60 -23.94 -0.28
CA ILE A 517 -12.24 -22.68 0.39
C ILE A 517 -11.79 -22.97 1.82
N ILE A 518 -10.51 -22.69 2.10
CA ILE A 518 -9.95 -22.67 3.45
C ILE A 518 -9.93 -21.21 3.92
N TYR A 519 -10.46 -20.93 5.10
CA TYR A 519 -10.45 -19.60 5.68
C TYR A 519 -9.88 -19.61 7.10
N SER A 520 -8.96 -18.69 7.37
CA SER A 520 -8.41 -18.44 8.70
C SER A 520 -8.74 -17.03 9.17
N ASP A 521 -9.35 -16.93 10.35
CA ASP A 521 -9.70 -15.69 11.03
C ASP A 521 -9.82 -15.96 12.54
N ALA A 522 -9.72 -14.93 13.35
CA ALA A 522 -9.99 -15.02 14.79
C ALA A 522 -11.49 -14.85 15.10
N TYR A 523 -12.27 -14.30 14.16
CA TYR A 523 -13.68 -13.97 14.35
C TYR A 523 -14.59 -14.56 13.26
N ALA A 524 -15.83 -14.84 13.65
CA ALA A 524 -16.94 -15.23 12.79
C ALA A 524 -17.44 -14.03 11.95
N SER A 525 -16.61 -13.61 10.98
CA SER A 525 -16.93 -12.61 9.96
C SER A 525 -17.91 -13.16 8.91
N GLU A 526 -18.40 -12.32 8.00
CA GLU A 526 -19.28 -12.75 6.91
C GLU A 526 -18.66 -13.88 6.07
N MET A 527 -17.34 -13.83 5.83
CA MET A 527 -16.62 -14.80 5.01
C MET A 527 -16.65 -16.22 5.59
N VAL A 528 -16.75 -16.37 6.91
CA VAL A 528 -16.83 -17.69 7.55
C VAL A 528 -17.98 -18.50 6.98
N ALA A 529 -19.15 -17.89 6.71
CA ALA A 529 -20.30 -18.61 6.19
C ALA A 529 -20.10 -19.18 4.78
N TYR A 530 -19.07 -18.74 4.04
CA TYR A 530 -18.79 -19.15 2.65
C TYR A 530 -17.60 -20.10 2.53
N ALA A 531 -16.88 -20.37 3.60
CA ALA A 531 -15.75 -21.28 3.60
C ALA A 531 -16.17 -22.75 3.84
N ASP A 532 -15.30 -23.67 3.46
CA ASP A 532 -15.52 -25.12 3.60
C ASP A 532 -14.77 -25.69 4.80
N LEU A 533 -13.60 -25.11 5.10
CA LEU A 533 -12.77 -25.41 6.26
C LEU A 533 -12.35 -24.12 6.95
N ILE A 534 -12.60 -24.03 8.25
CA ILE A 534 -12.16 -22.91 9.10
C ILE A 534 -10.99 -23.35 9.98
N LEU A 535 -9.90 -22.60 9.90
CA LEU A 535 -8.74 -22.73 10.77
C LEU A 535 -8.74 -21.52 11.73
N PRO A 536 -9.25 -21.66 12.97
CA PRO A 536 -9.45 -20.50 13.84
C PRO A 536 -8.13 -19.96 14.39
N ASP A 537 -7.91 -18.66 14.21
CA ASP A 537 -6.73 -17.93 14.65
C ASP A 537 -6.90 -17.39 16.08
N THR A 538 -5.77 -17.06 16.71
CA THR A 538 -5.72 -16.35 17.98
C THR A 538 -5.85 -14.83 17.78
N THR A 539 -6.18 -14.12 18.85
CA THR A 539 -6.10 -12.66 18.89
C THR A 539 -4.66 -12.20 19.17
N TYR A 540 -4.38 -10.91 18.94
CA TYR A 540 -3.02 -10.37 19.05
C TYR A 540 -2.43 -10.34 20.48
N LEU A 541 -3.21 -10.67 21.51
CA LEU A 541 -2.73 -10.81 22.90
C LEU A 541 -2.46 -12.28 23.30
N GLU A 542 -2.80 -13.21 22.41
CA GLU A 542 -2.77 -14.67 22.63
C GLU A 542 -1.66 -15.34 21.78
N ARG A 543 -0.74 -14.57 21.18
CA ARG A 543 0.28 -15.12 20.27
C ARG A 543 1.58 -14.33 20.24
N HIS A 544 2.62 -15.03 19.82
CA HIS A 544 3.85 -14.42 19.32
C HIS A 544 3.63 -13.81 17.93
N ASP A 545 4.22 -12.64 17.70
CA ASP A 545 4.22 -11.93 16.43
C ASP A 545 5.49 -11.07 16.33
N CYS A 546 5.96 -10.76 15.13
CA CYS A 546 7.07 -9.82 14.93
C CYS A 546 6.73 -8.75 13.88
N ILE A 547 7.03 -7.51 14.24
CA ILE A 547 6.93 -6.32 13.39
C ILE A 547 8.30 -6.15 12.70
N SER A 548 8.58 -7.04 11.75
CA SER A 548 9.90 -7.24 11.16
C SER A 548 10.31 -6.15 10.15
N LEU A 549 11.62 -5.88 10.06
CA LEU A 549 12.26 -5.18 8.93
C LEU A 549 12.05 -5.86 7.57
N LEU A 550 11.78 -7.18 7.57
CA LEU A 550 11.49 -7.96 6.35
C LEU A 550 10.05 -7.76 5.85
N ASP A 551 9.20 -7.19 6.69
CA ASP A 551 7.79 -6.95 6.45
C ASP A 551 7.49 -5.44 6.42
N ARG A 552 7.11 -4.92 7.59
CA ARG A 552 6.64 -3.56 7.79
C ARG A 552 7.07 -3.17 9.22
N PRO A 553 8.22 -2.53 9.38
CA PRO A 553 8.83 -2.28 10.68
C PRO A 553 8.16 -1.15 11.47
N ILE A 554 8.67 -0.89 12.68
CA ILE A 554 8.36 0.32 13.46
C ILE A 554 9.43 1.42 13.27
N SER A 555 10.16 1.37 12.16
CA SER A 555 11.23 2.32 11.85
C SER A 555 10.72 3.76 11.90
N GLU A 556 11.58 4.64 12.38
CA GLU A 556 11.42 6.09 12.31
C GLU A 556 12.44 6.65 11.30
N PRO A 557 12.31 7.89 10.81
CA PRO A 557 13.31 8.45 9.89
C PRO A 557 14.73 8.41 10.48
N ASP A 558 14.86 8.53 11.79
CA ASP A 558 16.15 8.56 12.49
C ASP A 558 16.63 7.18 12.97
N ALA A 559 15.87 6.09 12.73
CA ALA A 559 16.26 4.75 13.18
C ALA A 559 15.55 3.63 12.43
N ALA A 560 16.29 2.56 12.08
CA ALA A 560 15.68 1.27 11.79
C ALA A 560 15.16 0.66 13.10
N GLY A 561 13.97 0.07 13.09
CA GLY A 561 13.46 -0.58 14.29
C GLY A 561 12.42 -1.64 14.02
N ASP A 562 12.44 -2.69 14.82
CA ASP A 562 11.46 -3.76 14.83
C ASP A 562 10.95 -4.01 16.25
N ALA A 563 9.87 -4.77 16.35
CA ALA A 563 9.22 -5.05 17.61
C ALA A 563 8.59 -6.44 17.62
N ILE A 564 8.26 -6.92 18.81
CA ILE A 564 7.53 -8.16 19.01
C ILE A 564 6.15 -7.91 19.60
N ARG A 565 5.29 -8.90 19.46
CA ARG A 565 4.16 -9.15 20.35
C ARG A 565 4.38 -10.54 20.93
N TRP A 566 4.04 -10.70 22.20
CA TRP A 566 4.11 -11.97 22.89
C TRP A 566 2.76 -12.22 23.58
N PRO A 567 2.40 -13.49 23.83
CA PRO A 567 1.18 -13.81 24.54
C PRO A 567 1.25 -13.22 25.95
N VAL A 568 0.22 -12.46 26.33
CA VAL A 568 0.01 -11.97 27.70
C VAL A 568 -1.17 -12.66 28.38
N ILE A 569 -1.95 -13.41 27.59
CA ILE A 569 -2.99 -14.32 28.05
C ILE A 569 -2.91 -15.62 27.23
N GLU A 570 -3.29 -16.72 27.84
CA GLU A 570 -3.43 -18.00 27.15
C GLU A 570 -4.83 -18.12 26.51
N PRO A 571 -4.96 -18.71 25.31
CA PRO A 571 -6.26 -19.00 24.73
C PRO A 571 -7.04 -20.02 25.58
N GLU A 572 -8.25 -19.66 26.02
CA GLU A 572 -9.21 -20.61 26.65
C GLU A 572 -10.00 -21.45 25.62
N ARG A 573 -9.63 -21.35 24.33
CA ARG A 573 -10.34 -21.93 23.18
C ARG A 573 -9.41 -22.90 22.44
N ASP A 574 -9.95 -23.84 21.68
CA ASP A 574 -9.17 -24.76 20.84
C ASP A 574 -8.72 -24.08 19.53
N VAL A 575 -7.87 -23.08 19.67
CA VAL A 575 -7.39 -22.23 18.57
C VAL A 575 -5.86 -22.22 18.51
N ARG A 576 -5.30 -21.93 17.34
CA ARG A 576 -3.84 -21.86 17.16
C ARG A 576 -3.47 -20.60 16.37
N PRO A 577 -2.33 -19.94 16.67
CA PRO A 577 -1.84 -18.85 15.85
C PRO A 577 -1.66 -19.30 14.40
N PHE A 578 -2.20 -18.53 13.46
CA PHE A 578 -2.17 -18.88 12.04
C PHE A 578 -0.76 -19.15 11.50
N GLN A 579 0.23 -18.39 11.96
CA GLN A 579 1.64 -18.58 11.57
C GLN A 579 2.17 -19.95 11.99
N THR A 580 1.83 -20.42 13.20
CA THR A 580 2.15 -21.77 13.66
C THR A 580 1.42 -22.83 12.83
N VAL A 581 0.16 -22.58 12.47
CA VAL A 581 -0.61 -23.47 11.58
C VAL A 581 0.04 -23.61 10.21
N LEU A 582 0.55 -22.51 9.62
CA LEU A 582 1.27 -22.55 8.35
C LEU A 582 2.58 -23.33 8.44
N ILE A 583 3.34 -23.18 9.54
CA ILE A 583 4.56 -23.95 9.78
C ILE A 583 4.24 -25.45 9.83
N ASP A 584 3.20 -25.84 10.58
CA ASP A 584 2.75 -27.24 10.69
C ASP A 584 2.30 -27.79 9.32
N LEU A 585 1.48 -27.04 8.57
CA LEU A 585 1.09 -27.40 7.20
C LEU A 585 2.31 -27.53 6.28
N GLY A 586 3.30 -26.64 6.40
CA GLY A 586 4.53 -26.69 5.63
C GLY A 586 5.33 -27.96 5.90
N ALA A 587 5.47 -28.34 7.17
CA ALA A 587 6.13 -29.59 7.56
C ALA A 587 5.38 -30.83 7.05
N ARG A 588 4.04 -30.88 7.21
CA ARG A 588 3.20 -32.00 6.76
C ARG A 588 3.19 -32.16 5.24
N LEU A 589 3.34 -31.07 4.49
CA LEU A 589 3.42 -31.07 3.03
C LEU A 589 4.85 -31.30 2.49
N GLY A 590 5.85 -31.44 3.36
CA GLY A 590 7.23 -31.65 2.92
C GLY A 590 7.85 -30.40 2.26
N LEU A 591 7.45 -29.20 2.65
CA LEU A 591 7.89 -27.98 1.99
C LEU A 591 9.37 -27.66 2.30
N PRO A 592 10.18 -27.27 1.30
CA PRO A 592 11.56 -26.85 1.52
C PRO A 592 11.65 -25.71 2.54
N GLY A 593 12.55 -25.87 3.53
CA GLY A 593 12.71 -24.89 4.60
C GLY A 593 11.66 -24.96 5.71
N PHE A 594 10.80 -25.98 5.72
CA PHE A 594 9.90 -26.30 6.82
C PHE A 594 10.11 -27.71 7.38
N VAL A 595 11.02 -28.49 6.78
CA VAL A 595 11.38 -29.85 7.19
C VAL A 595 12.86 -29.93 7.52
N ALA A 596 13.19 -30.54 8.66
CA ALA A 596 14.56 -30.74 9.09
C ALA A 596 15.28 -31.80 8.22
N PRO A 597 16.62 -31.77 8.08
CA PRO A 597 17.37 -32.75 7.29
C PRO A 597 17.11 -34.22 7.68
N GLU A 598 16.88 -34.47 8.97
CA GLU A 598 16.56 -35.77 9.58
C GLU A 598 15.08 -36.18 9.42
N GLY A 599 14.25 -35.31 8.86
CA GLY A 599 12.79 -35.46 8.78
C GLY A 599 12.06 -34.81 9.96
N GLY A 600 10.78 -34.50 9.77
CA GLY A 600 9.96 -33.78 10.76
C GLY A 600 10.03 -32.24 10.64
N PRO A 601 9.27 -31.51 11.46
CA PRO A 601 9.17 -30.06 11.35
C PRO A 601 10.50 -29.36 11.70
N LEU A 602 10.95 -28.42 10.85
CA LEU A 602 12.14 -27.62 11.10
C LEU A 602 11.96 -26.62 12.24
N TYR A 603 10.73 -26.12 12.40
CA TYR A 603 10.36 -25.17 13.44
C TYR A 603 9.24 -25.75 14.29
N LYS A 604 9.35 -25.61 15.61
CA LYS A 604 8.31 -26.04 16.55
C LYS A 604 7.02 -25.22 16.39
N ASP A 605 7.16 -23.91 16.30
CA ASP A 605 6.08 -22.94 16.19
C ASP A 605 6.60 -21.60 15.63
N TYR A 606 5.75 -20.57 15.60
CA TYR A 606 6.17 -19.26 15.09
C TYR A 606 7.20 -18.53 15.96
N ALA A 607 7.23 -18.76 17.28
CA ALA A 607 8.25 -18.14 18.14
C ALA A 607 9.64 -18.71 17.81
N ASP A 608 9.70 -20.03 17.63
CA ASP A 608 10.90 -20.74 17.19
C ASP A 608 11.37 -20.27 15.79
N TYR A 609 10.43 -20.08 14.87
CA TYR A 609 10.71 -19.47 13.55
C TYR A 609 11.30 -18.06 13.67
N ILE A 610 10.73 -17.19 14.51
CA ILE A 610 11.21 -15.81 14.68
C ILE A 610 12.69 -15.77 15.08
N VAL A 611 13.10 -16.67 15.97
CA VAL A 611 14.47 -16.75 16.46
C VAL A 611 15.42 -17.38 15.43
N HIS A 612 15.03 -18.55 14.89
CA HIS A 612 15.95 -19.42 14.17
C HIS A 612 15.93 -19.23 12.65
N HIS A 613 14.86 -18.67 12.08
CA HIS A 613 14.82 -18.45 10.65
C HIS A 613 15.85 -17.40 10.21
N GLN A 614 16.55 -17.72 9.13
CA GLN A 614 17.48 -16.81 8.46
C GLN A 614 17.06 -16.67 7.00
N ARG A 615 16.55 -15.50 6.63
CA ARG A 615 16.23 -15.18 5.23
C ARG A 615 17.49 -15.11 4.37
N ARG A 616 18.60 -14.68 4.99
CA ARG A 616 19.97 -14.71 4.45
C ARG A 616 20.92 -15.02 5.60
N ALA A 617 22.15 -15.42 5.29
CA ALA A 617 23.17 -15.64 6.31
C ALA A 617 23.27 -14.44 7.27
N GLY A 618 22.98 -14.68 8.54
CA GLY A 618 23.02 -13.66 9.60
C GLY A 618 21.79 -12.75 9.70
N ILE A 619 20.81 -12.81 8.79
CA ILE A 619 19.65 -11.91 8.78
C ILE A 619 18.37 -12.73 8.98
N GLY A 620 17.68 -12.50 10.09
CA GLY A 620 16.40 -13.12 10.43
C GLY A 620 15.25 -12.11 10.52
N PRO A 621 14.09 -12.54 11.04
CA PRO A 621 12.92 -11.69 11.24
C PRO A 621 13.16 -10.49 12.18
N LEU A 622 13.99 -10.65 13.20
CA LEU A 622 14.36 -9.59 14.13
C LEU A 622 15.86 -9.23 14.00
N MET A 623 16.16 -7.93 14.05
CA MET A 623 17.49 -7.35 13.86
C MET A 623 18.29 -7.25 15.16
N GLY A 624 17.61 -7.05 16.30
CA GLY A 624 18.23 -6.80 17.60
C GLY A 624 18.67 -8.08 18.31
N HIS A 625 19.61 -7.95 19.24
CA HIS A 625 20.05 -9.04 20.12
C HIS A 625 20.49 -10.33 19.41
N ARG A 626 21.14 -10.20 18.25
CA ARG A 626 21.68 -11.34 17.50
C ARG A 626 23.07 -11.75 18.00
N GLY A 627 23.59 -12.85 17.48
CA GLY A 627 24.87 -13.42 17.89
C GLY A 627 24.77 -14.22 19.19
N ALA A 628 25.76 -15.08 19.45
CA ALA A 628 25.73 -16.02 20.59
C ALA A 628 25.61 -15.33 21.97
N LEU A 629 26.06 -14.07 22.08
CA LEU A 629 25.97 -13.26 23.30
C LEU A 629 24.82 -12.23 23.24
N GLY A 630 24.06 -12.18 22.14
CA GLY A 630 22.97 -11.22 21.93
C GLY A 630 23.42 -9.75 21.87
N GLN A 631 24.62 -9.51 21.36
CA GLN A 631 25.24 -8.18 21.26
C GLN A 631 25.29 -7.65 19.81
N ASP A 632 25.03 -8.52 18.82
CA ASP A 632 25.06 -8.12 17.42
C ASP A 632 23.75 -7.44 17.02
N GLU A 633 23.87 -6.49 16.09
CA GLU A 633 22.77 -5.72 15.51
C GLU A 633 22.71 -5.94 13.99
N GLY A 634 21.52 -6.20 13.47
CA GLY A 634 21.26 -6.38 12.04
C GLY A 634 21.73 -7.75 11.51
N ARG A 635 23.04 -7.97 11.46
CA ARG A 635 23.67 -9.22 10.99
C ARG A 635 24.28 -9.97 12.18
N GLY A 636 23.84 -11.21 12.40
CA GLY A 636 24.37 -12.09 13.43
C GLY A 636 23.71 -13.47 13.46
N ALA A 637 24.34 -14.45 14.11
CA ALA A 637 23.77 -15.78 14.30
C ALA A 637 22.44 -15.71 15.10
N PRO A 638 21.52 -16.68 14.94
CA PRO A 638 20.36 -16.79 15.82
C PRO A 638 20.78 -16.84 17.30
N ASN A 639 20.02 -16.18 18.16
CA ASN A 639 20.23 -16.18 19.61
C ASN A 639 19.00 -16.80 20.30
N PRO A 640 19.12 -17.93 21.00
CA PRO A 640 18.00 -18.55 21.72
C PRO A 640 17.28 -17.62 22.72
N GLU A 641 18.00 -16.64 23.30
CA GLU A 641 17.45 -15.66 24.26
C GLU A 641 16.87 -14.41 23.58
N GLN A 642 16.79 -14.36 22.24
CA GLN A 642 16.45 -13.14 21.52
C GLN A 642 15.09 -12.58 21.96
N LEU A 643 14.06 -13.40 22.04
CA LEU A 643 12.71 -12.94 22.42
C LEU A 643 12.68 -12.42 23.86
N ASP A 644 13.32 -13.11 24.81
CA ASP A 644 13.38 -12.69 26.21
C ASP A 644 14.06 -11.31 26.35
N ARG A 645 15.14 -11.08 25.59
CA ARG A 645 15.82 -9.77 25.57
C ARG A 645 14.95 -8.66 24.99
N TYR A 646 14.15 -8.96 23.96
CA TYR A 646 13.16 -7.99 23.48
C TYR A 646 12.10 -7.70 24.55
N ILE A 647 11.62 -8.71 25.28
CA ILE A 647 10.64 -8.52 26.37
C ILE A 647 11.24 -7.63 27.48
N GLU A 648 12.46 -7.90 27.91
CA GLU A 648 13.21 -7.08 28.87
C GLU A 648 13.41 -5.64 28.38
N GLY A 649 13.62 -5.46 27.08
CA GLY A 649 13.76 -4.16 26.39
C GLY A 649 12.44 -3.44 26.08
N GLY A 650 11.30 -3.89 26.61
CA GLY A 650 10.00 -3.25 26.38
C GLY A 650 9.34 -3.61 25.04
N GLY A 651 9.81 -4.66 24.38
CA GLY A 651 9.19 -5.25 23.20
C GLY A 651 9.67 -4.70 21.85
N PHE A 652 10.72 -3.89 21.82
CA PHE A 652 11.23 -3.29 20.59
C PHE A 652 12.75 -3.07 20.61
N TYR A 653 13.32 -2.85 19.43
CA TYR A 653 14.74 -2.51 19.26
C TYR A 653 14.90 -1.42 18.20
N GLN A 654 15.91 -0.55 18.35
CA GLN A 654 16.23 0.50 17.38
C GLN A 654 17.74 0.58 17.12
N ALA A 655 18.11 0.60 15.83
CA ALA A 655 19.42 1.02 15.36
C ALA A 655 19.33 2.45 14.84
N HIS A 656 20.07 3.37 15.45
CA HIS A 656 20.01 4.78 15.10
C HIS A 656 20.86 5.10 13.87
N VAL A 657 20.31 5.93 13.00
CA VAL A 657 21.03 6.53 11.87
C VAL A 657 22.05 7.53 12.42
N PRO A 658 23.28 7.62 11.87
CA PRO A 658 24.26 8.61 12.28
C PRO A 658 23.74 10.06 12.15
N ASP A 659 24.17 10.96 13.04
CA ASP A 659 23.70 12.36 13.06
C ASP A 659 23.95 13.09 11.73
N ASN A 660 25.11 12.86 11.12
CA ASN A 660 25.46 13.42 9.82
C ASN A 660 24.73 12.76 8.64
N ALA A 661 23.85 11.81 8.88
CA ALA A 661 23.08 11.03 7.91
C ALA A 661 21.56 11.08 8.15
N ARG A 662 21.08 11.93 9.08
CA ARG A 662 19.63 12.10 9.35
C ARG A 662 18.86 12.59 8.12
N TYR A 663 19.51 13.31 7.23
CA TYR A 663 18.96 13.82 5.97
C TYR A 663 19.83 13.40 4.79
N PHE A 664 19.32 13.61 3.57
CA PHE A 664 19.98 13.29 2.31
C PHE A 664 20.33 11.79 2.18
N LYS A 665 19.60 10.88 2.85
CA LYS A 665 19.97 9.46 2.95
C LYS A 665 20.21 8.76 1.61
N PRO A 666 19.46 9.04 0.52
CA PRO A 666 19.71 8.40 -0.77
C PRO A 666 21.12 8.70 -1.32
N TRP A 667 21.71 9.81 -0.89
CA TRP A 667 22.97 10.34 -1.41
C TRP A 667 24.07 10.42 -0.36
N ASN A 668 23.77 10.16 0.91
CA ASN A 668 24.69 10.36 2.02
C ASN A 668 25.56 9.11 2.26
N GLN A 669 26.88 9.24 2.16
CA GLN A 669 27.79 8.10 2.30
C GLN A 669 27.71 7.43 3.68
N ALA A 670 27.56 8.22 4.76
CA ALA A 670 27.45 7.66 6.11
C ALA A 670 26.14 6.86 6.29
N TYR A 671 25.05 7.26 5.61
CA TYR A 671 23.84 6.43 5.56
C TYR A 671 24.08 5.12 4.82
N GLN A 672 24.76 5.17 3.66
CA GLN A 672 25.06 3.98 2.86
C GLN A 672 25.89 2.96 3.66
N ASP A 673 26.93 3.42 4.34
CA ASP A 673 27.80 2.57 5.16
C ASP A 673 27.04 1.98 6.36
N TRP A 674 26.21 2.80 7.03
CA TRP A 674 25.35 2.36 8.11
C TRP A 674 24.34 1.30 7.64
N ALA A 675 23.65 1.52 6.51
CA ALA A 675 22.67 0.60 5.96
C ALA A 675 23.27 -0.75 5.57
N VAL A 676 24.53 -0.77 5.11
CA VAL A 676 25.28 -2.03 4.86
C VAL A 676 25.59 -2.73 6.17
N LYS A 677 26.11 -2.00 7.17
CA LYS A 677 26.45 -2.53 8.50
C LYS A 677 25.25 -3.22 9.15
N VAL A 678 24.08 -2.56 9.16
CA VAL A 678 22.85 -3.10 9.79
C VAL A 678 22.11 -4.13 8.91
N GLY A 679 22.63 -4.44 7.71
CA GLY A 679 22.06 -5.47 6.84
C GLY A 679 20.83 -5.06 6.02
N LEU A 680 20.54 -3.76 5.91
CA LEU A 680 19.50 -3.25 5.02
C LEU A 680 19.92 -3.32 3.55
N TYR A 681 21.21 -3.11 3.30
CA TYR A 681 21.89 -3.24 2.02
C TYR A 681 22.97 -4.33 2.06
N ASP A 682 23.31 -4.84 0.89
CA ASP A 682 24.47 -5.72 0.72
C ASP A 682 25.76 -4.94 0.40
N LYS A 683 25.63 -3.79 -0.26
CA LYS A 683 26.71 -2.82 -0.55
C LYS A 683 26.12 -1.41 -0.68
N PRO A 684 26.93 -0.34 -0.61
CA PRO A 684 26.48 1.02 -0.93
C PRO A 684 25.83 1.07 -2.31
N GLN A 685 24.65 1.68 -2.39
CA GLN A 685 23.83 1.75 -3.59
C GLN A 685 23.01 3.05 -3.57
N PRO A 686 23.66 4.20 -3.81
CA PRO A 686 23.00 5.50 -3.82
C PRO A 686 21.89 5.53 -4.88
N TYR A 687 20.85 6.32 -4.61
CA TYR A 687 19.69 6.42 -5.48
C TYR A 687 19.43 7.86 -5.89
N VAL A 688 19.25 8.10 -7.19
CA VAL A 688 18.79 9.39 -7.72
C VAL A 688 17.28 9.36 -7.89
N PHE A 689 16.63 10.49 -7.69
CA PHE A 689 15.20 10.58 -7.95
C PHE A 689 14.88 10.53 -9.44
N ASN A 690 13.84 9.78 -9.79
CA ASN A 690 13.43 9.52 -11.16
C ASN A 690 12.24 10.40 -11.56
N ILE A 691 12.52 11.60 -12.08
CA ILE A 691 11.50 12.47 -12.69
C ILE A 691 10.95 11.80 -13.95
N TYR A 692 11.85 11.30 -14.80
CA TYR A 692 11.53 10.47 -15.96
C TYR A 692 11.68 8.99 -15.58
N CYS A 693 10.63 8.18 -15.73
CA CYS A 693 10.66 6.75 -15.41
C CYS A 693 10.93 5.94 -16.68
N GLU A 694 12.20 5.55 -16.89
CA GLU A 694 12.63 4.83 -18.08
C GLU A 694 11.98 3.45 -18.20
N GLU A 695 11.66 2.80 -17.06
CA GLU A 695 10.92 1.55 -17.03
C GLU A 695 9.60 1.68 -17.79
N MET A 696 8.87 2.79 -17.64
CA MET A 696 7.63 3.04 -18.37
C MET A 696 7.88 3.32 -19.87
N ARG A 697 8.99 3.97 -20.20
CA ARG A 697 9.38 4.19 -21.60
C ARG A 697 9.63 2.88 -22.35
N HIS A 698 10.17 1.84 -21.69
CA HIS A 698 10.29 0.51 -22.30
C HIS A 698 8.92 -0.09 -22.70
N PHE A 699 7.86 0.18 -21.93
CA PHE A 699 6.51 -0.25 -22.28
C PHE A 699 5.93 0.55 -23.46
N GLN A 700 6.18 1.86 -23.54
CA GLN A 700 5.80 2.64 -24.71
C GLN A 700 6.51 2.16 -25.98
N LEU A 701 7.81 1.89 -25.90
CA LEU A 701 8.58 1.32 -27.02
C LEU A 701 8.01 -0.03 -27.47
N ALA A 702 7.58 -0.88 -26.54
CA ALA A 702 6.88 -2.12 -26.88
C ALA A 702 5.55 -1.85 -27.62
N ALA A 703 4.75 -0.88 -27.16
CA ALA A 703 3.55 -0.48 -27.88
C ALA A 703 3.84 0.15 -29.26
N GLU A 704 5.01 0.76 -29.44
CA GLU A 704 5.50 1.29 -30.73
C GLU A 704 6.09 0.21 -31.66
N GLY A 705 6.15 -1.05 -31.23
CA GLY A 705 6.64 -2.17 -32.04
C GLY A 705 8.12 -2.53 -31.84
N HIS A 706 8.75 -2.03 -30.79
CA HIS A 706 10.15 -2.32 -30.45
C HIS A 706 10.28 -3.35 -29.32
N GLY A 707 11.36 -4.14 -29.33
CA GLY A 707 11.61 -5.17 -28.31
C GLY A 707 10.86 -6.48 -28.55
N ALA A 708 11.29 -7.54 -27.84
CA ALA A 708 10.81 -8.90 -28.06
C ALA A 708 9.40 -9.16 -27.52
N ALA A 709 9.08 -8.63 -26.34
CA ALA A 709 7.74 -8.71 -25.78
C ALA A 709 6.87 -7.58 -26.34
N GLN A 710 5.72 -7.97 -26.91
CA GLN A 710 4.78 -7.05 -27.54
C GLN A 710 3.42 -7.09 -26.83
N PRO A 711 2.76 -5.94 -26.61
CA PRO A 711 1.41 -5.94 -26.08
C PRO A 711 0.43 -6.51 -27.12
N PRO A 712 -0.65 -7.16 -26.68
CA PRO A 712 -1.75 -7.52 -27.57
C PRO A 712 -2.39 -6.25 -28.14
N GLU A 713 -2.94 -6.34 -29.35
CA GLU A 713 -3.36 -5.17 -30.12
C GLU A 713 -4.42 -4.32 -29.39
N HIS A 714 -5.37 -4.97 -28.71
CA HIS A 714 -6.42 -4.28 -27.95
C HIS A 714 -5.90 -3.46 -26.74
N LEU A 715 -4.69 -3.76 -26.23
CA LEU A 715 -4.04 -2.99 -25.15
C LEU A 715 -2.99 -2.00 -25.64
N ARG A 716 -2.58 -2.08 -26.91
CA ARG A 716 -1.45 -1.30 -27.45
C ARG A 716 -1.62 0.20 -27.23
N ALA A 717 -2.80 0.75 -27.56
CA ALA A 717 -3.10 2.16 -27.38
C ALA A 717 -3.11 2.58 -25.89
N GLN A 718 -3.65 1.72 -25.01
CA GLN A 718 -3.65 1.97 -23.57
C GLN A 718 -2.22 2.00 -23.04
N ILE A 719 -1.37 1.04 -23.40
CA ILE A 719 0.03 1.02 -22.97
C ILE A 719 0.76 2.27 -23.46
N ALA A 720 0.63 2.61 -24.75
CA ALA A 720 1.28 3.79 -25.33
C ALA A 720 0.90 5.08 -24.58
N GLN A 721 -0.38 5.23 -24.21
CA GLN A 721 -0.87 6.41 -23.51
C GLN A 721 -0.52 6.42 -22.01
N LYS A 722 -0.81 5.33 -21.29
CA LYS A 722 -0.79 5.33 -19.82
C LYS A 722 0.61 5.16 -19.24
N MET A 723 1.50 4.49 -19.98
CA MET A 723 2.89 4.29 -19.57
C MET A 723 3.79 5.49 -19.92
N ASP A 724 3.27 6.73 -19.86
CA ASP A 724 4.08 7.92 -20.08
C ASP A 724 5.15 8.05 -18.98
N PRO A 725 6.45 8.16 -19.36
CA PRO A 725 7.55 8.28 -18.42
C PRO A 725 7.52 9.60 -17.64
N LEU A 726 6.84 10.64 -18.15
CA LEU A 726 6.48 11.83 -17.39
C LEU A 726 5.00 11.71 -16.93
N PRO A 727 4.68 12.06 -15.67
CA PRO A 727 3.31 12.02 -15.18
C PRO A 727 2.31 12.80 -16.04
N ILE A 728 1.22 12.13 -16.37
CA ILE A 728 0.10 12.70 -17.12
C ILE A 728 -1.18 12.59 -16.32
N TYR A 729 -2.15 13.42 -16.67
CA TYR A 729 -3.53 13.24 -16.21
C TYR A 729 -4.36 12.54 -17.28
N TYR A 730 -5.21 11.62 -16.83
CA TYR A 730 -6.34 11.11 -17.60
C TYR A 730 -7.54 10.95 -16.67
N ALA A 731 -8.74 11.12 -17.23
CA ALA A 731 -9.99 10.92 -16.52
C ALA A 731 -10.10 9.48 -15.95
N PRO A 732 -10.71 9.30 -14.78
CA PRO A 732 -11.18 8.00 -14.31
C PRO A 732 -11.95 7.20 -15.38
N LEU A 733 -11.74 5.89 -15.44
CA LEU A 733 -12.21 5.06 -16.56
C LEU A 733 -13.74 5.00 -16.68
N HIS A 734 -14.49 5.20 -15.59
CA HIS A 734 -15.97 5.23 -15.57
C HIS A 734 -16.57 6.56 -16.04
N GLU A 735 -15.77 7.62 -16.20
CA GLU A 735 -16.31 8.96 -16.46
C GLU A 735 -17.06 9.05 -17.79
N ALA A 736 -16.61 8.32 -18.82
CA ALA A 736 -17.25 8.29 -20.14
C ALA A 736 -18.64 7.60 -20.13
N GLU A 737 -18.88 6.71 -19.17
CA GLU A 737 -20.06 5.85 -19.10
C GLU A 737 -21.08 6.33 -18.04
N ALA A 738 -20.71 7.33 -17.24
CA ALA A 738 -21.53 7.91 -16.18
C ALA A 738 -22.71 8.78 -16.67
N LYS A 739 -23.23 8.53 -17.88
CA LYS A 739 -24.32 9.32 -18.45
C LYS A 739 -25.59 9.16 -17.60
N GLY A 740 -26.02 10.25 -16.97
CA GLY A 740 -27.16 10.26 -16.04
C GLY A 740 -26.79 10.09 -14.56
N TYR A 741 -25.52 9.82 -14.24
CA TYR A 741 -24.99 9.72 -12.88
C TYR A 741 -24.10 10.93 -12.58
N THR A 742 -24.66 11.92 -11.87
CA THR A 742 -24.09 13.27 -11.76
C THR A 742 -23.27 13.52 -10.48
N LEU A 743 -23.24 12.56 -9.56
CA LEU A 743 -22.57 12.69 -8.27
C LEU A 743 -21.32 11.80 -8.23
N HIS A 744 -20.38 12.14 -7.36
CA HIS A 744 -19.30 11.25 -6.96
C HIS A 744 -19.67 10.62 -5.62
N ALA A 745 -19.52 9.31 -5.48
CA ALA A 745 -19.78 8.61 -4.23
C ALA A 745 -18.50 7.96 -3.70
N LEU A 746 -18.14 8.22 -2.45
CA LEU A 746 -16.93 7.65 -1.87
C LEU A 746 -17.09 7.25 -0.40
N THR A 747 -16.16 6.43 0.09
CA THR A 747 -16.14 6.04 1.50
C THR A 747 -14.94 6.62 2.22
N GLN A 748 -15.16 7.11 3.44
CA GLN A 748 -14.10 7.46 4.37
C GLN A 748 -14.07 6.48 5.52
N ARG A 749 -12.91 6.27 6.13
CA ARG A 749 -12.78 5.33 7.24
C ARG A 749 -12.94 6.06 8.57
N PRO A 750 -13.80 5.56 9.48
CA PRO A 750 -14.03 6.22 10.76
C PRO A 750 -12.80 6.14 11.66
N MET A 751 -12.49 7.22 12.39
CA MET A 751 -11.37 7.26 13.34
C MET A 751 -11.43 6.16 14.39
N ALA A 752 -12.64 5.84 14.85
CA ALA A 752 -12.89 4.93 15.96
C ALA A 752 -13.03 3.46 15.54
N MET A 753 -13.05 3.13 14.24
CA MET A 753 -13.04 1.72 13.80
C MET A 753 -11.92 1.46 12.79
N TYR A 754 -11.66 0.19 12.53
CA TYR A 754 -10.71 -0.21 11.50
C TYR A 754 -11.34 -1.27 10.63
N HIS A 755 -11.76 -0.86 9.43
CA HIS A 755 -12.54 -1.69 8.51
C HIS A 755 -13.75 -2.34 9.23
N SER A 756 -14.08 -3.58 8.85
CA SER A 756 -15.13 -4.37 9.49
C SER A 756 -14.75 -4.91 10.87
N TRP A 757 -13.46 -4.87 11.23
CA TRP A 757 -12.89 -5.48 12.44
C TRP A 757 -13.23 -4.73 13.73
N GLY A 758 -13.83 -3.53 13.65
CA GLY A 758 -14.36 -2.83 14.81
C GLY A 758 -15.80 -3.23 15.17
N ALA A 759 -16.48 -3.97 14.29
CA ALA A 759 -17.93 -4.17 14.36
C ALA A 759 -18.40 -5.15 15.45
N GLN A 760 -17.50 -5.97 15.97
CA GLN A 760 -17.73 -6.84 17.12
C GLN A 760 -17.39 -6.16 18.46
N ASN A 761 -16.77 -4.98 18.42
CA ASN A 761 -16.33 -4.28 19.63
C ASN A 761 -17.48 -3.46 20.23
N SER A 762 -18.03 -3.92 21.34
CA SER A 762 -19.21 -3.28 21.98
C SER A 762 -18.98 -1.84 22.45
N TRP A 763 -17.74 -1.39 22.65
CA TRP A 763 -17.46 0.02 22.95
C TRP A 763 -17.46 0.88 21.69
N LEU A 764 -16.79 0.44 20.63
CA LEU A 764 -16.70 1.21 19.39
C LEU A 764 -18.05 1.35 18.69
N ARG A 765 -18.90 0.32 18.80
CA ARG A 765 -20.27 0.32 18.25
C ARG A 765 -21.18 1.38 18.88
N GLN A 766 -20.91 1.81 20.11
CA GLN A 766 -21.67 2.90 20.73
C GLN A 766 -21.38 4.25 20.04
N ILE A 767 -20.23 4.37 19.36
CA ILE A 767 -19.83 5.55 18.58
C ILE A 767 -20.37 5.45 17.15
N HIS A 768 -20.16 4.31 16.47
CA HIS A 768 -20.59 4.09 15.09
C HIS A 768 -21.37 2.77 14.93
N GLY A 769 -22.61 2.73 15.40
CA GLY A 769 -23.52 1.58 15.19
C GLY A 769 -24.31 1.64 13.88
N HIS A 770 -24.28 2.76 13.18
CA HIS A 770 -24.90 2.94 11.86
C HIS A 770 -24.19 4.08 11.12
N ASN A 771 -24.43 4.19 9.80
CA ASN A 771 -23.85 5.21 8.95
C ASN A 771 -24.92 5.76 7.99
N PRO A 772 -25.12 7.10 7.91
CA PRO A 772 -25.90 7.72 6.85
C PRO A 772 -25.04 8.01 5.61
N LEU A 773 -25.69 8.26 4.48
CA LEU A 773 -25.06 8.95 3.35
C LEU A 773 -25.07 10.44 3.65
N TYR A 774 -23.88 11.01 3.80
CA TYR A 774 -23.70 12.44 3.93
C TYR A 774 -23.79 13.10 2.56
N VAL A 775 -24.65 14.11 2.46
CA VAL A 775 -24.88 14.88 1.23
C VAL A 775 -24.62 16.37 1.47
N SER A 776 -24.20 17.08 0.41
CA SER A 776 -23.91 18.51 0.48
C SER A 776 -25.18 19.33 0.72
N GLY A 777 -25.04 20.59 1.14
CA GLY A 777 -26.17 21.49 1.30
C GLY A 777 -26.95 21.73 0.00
N LYS A 778 -26.26 21.68 -1.15
CA LYS A 778 -26.86 21.76 -2.47
C LYS A 778 -27.79 20.56 -2.73
N ILE A 779 -27.26 19.35 -2.62
CA ILE A 779 -28.01 18.10 -2.83
C ILE A 779 -29.18 18.00 -1.85
N TRP A 780 -28.95 18.36 -0.58
CA TRP A 780 -30.00 18.36 0.45
C TRP A 780 -31.22 19.19 0.05
N ARG A 781 -31.00 20.40 -0.47
CA ARG A 781 -32.08 21.30 -0.91
C ARG A 781 -32.70 20.86 -2.24
N GLU A 782 -31.89 20.44 -3.20
CA GLU A 782 -32.36 19.99 -4.53
C GLU A 782 -33.34 18.81 -4.42
N HIS A 783 -33.09 17.89 -3.48
CA HIS A 783 -33.93 16.72 -3.24
C HIS A 783 -34.98 16.91 -2.13
N GLY A 784 -35.03 18.07 -1.48
CA GLY A 784 -36.02 18.37 -0.44
C GLY A 784 -35.91 17.50 0.81
N PHE A 785 -34.70 17.05 1.17
CA PHE A 785 -34.49 16.16 2.31
C PHE A 785 -34.76 16.85 3.66
N SER A 786 -35.20 16.05 4.62
CA SER A 786 -35.36 16.38 6.03
C SER A 786 -34.63 15.36 6.92
N ASP A 787 -34.33 15.74 8.16
CA ASP A 787 -33.67 14.85 9.10
C ASP A 787 -34.48 13.56 9.32
N GLY A 788 -33.83 12.41 9.15
CA GLY A 788 -34.45 11.09 9.26
C GLY A 788 -34.91 10.48 7.94
N ASP A 789 -34.83 11.22 6.83
CA ASP A 789 -35.17 10.72 5.50
C ASP A 789 -34.23 9.61 5.03
N TRP A 790 -34.75 8.85 4.06
CA TRP A 790 -34.02 7.84 3.33
C TRP A 790 -34.00 8.19 1.84
N ALA A 791 -32.94 7.80 1.15
CA ALA A 791 -32.79 7.99 -0.28
C ALA A 791 -32.53 6.66 -0.99
N ARG A 792 -32.89 6.63 -2.28
CA ARG A 792 -32.40 5.64 -3.22
C ARG A 792 -31.17 6.21 -3.92
N LEU A 793 -30.03 5.54 -3.77
CA LEU A 793 -28.79 5.87 -4.47
C LEU A 793 -28.56 4.83 -5.56
N SER A 794 -28.41 5.30 -6.79
CA SER A 794 -28.19 4.46 -7.98
C SER A 794 -26.83 4.72 -8.59
N SER A 795 -26.16 3.66 -9.06
CA SER A 795 -25.02 3.70 -9.97
C SER A 795 -25.35 2.90 -11.24
N PRO A 796 -24.47 2.84 -12.25
CA PRO A 796 -24.64 1.93 -13.39
C PRO A 796 -24.81 0.45 -12.99
N ASN A 797 -24.32 0.07 -11.80
CA ASN A 797 -24.27 -1.33 -11.36
C ASN A 797 -25.46 -1.75 -10.49
N GLY A 798 -26.18 -0.80 -9.89
CA GLY A 798 -27.28 -1.15 -9.00
C GLY A 798 -27.90 0.03 -8.27
N VAL A 799 -28.80 -0.30 -7.34
CA VAL A 799 -29.50 0.68 -6.50
C VAL A 799 -29.54 0.17 -5.06
N ILE A 800 -29.24 1.04 -4.11
CA ILE A 800 -29.40 0.79 -2.67
C ILE A 800 -30.33 1.82 -2.04
N THR A 801 -30.92 1.48 -0.89
CA THR A 801 -31.75 2.37 -0.08
C THR A 801 -31.08 2.58 1.27
N LEU A 802 -30.92 3.84 1.69
CA LEU A 802 -30.06 4.21 2.81
C LEU A 802 -30.58 5.48 3.53
N PRO A 803 -30.23 5.69 4.81
CA PRO A 803 -30.54 6.93 5.49
C PRO A 803 -29.63 8.06 5.00
N VAL A 804 -30.14 9.29 4.90
CA VAL A 804 -29.37 10.47 4.49
C VAL A 804 -29.16 11.44 5.65
N ALA A 805 -28.06 12.21 5.58
CA ALA A 805 -27.77 13.29 6.53
C ALA A 805 -27.09 14.47 5.83
N LEU A 806 -27.43 15.69 6.26
CA LEU A 806 -26.78 16.90 5.76
C LEU A 806 -25.34 17.00 6.28
N MET A 807 -24.39 17.32 5.39
CA MET A 807 -23.06 17.77 5.74
C MET A 807 -22.67 18.99 4.93
N ALA A 808 -22.59 20.16 5.59
CA ALA A 808 -22.25 21.41 4.90
C ALA A 808 -20.78 21.48 4.43
N ALA A 809 -19.85 20.81 5.11
CA ALA A 809 -18.42 20.89 4.82
C ALA A 809 -17.96 19.80 3.82
N LEU A 810 -18.58 19.81 2.65
CA LEU A 810 -18.48 18.77 1.61
C LEU A 810 -18.48 19.43 0.22
N ASN A 811 -17.66 18.92 -0.70
CA ASN A 811 -17.73 19.29 -2.12
C ASN A 811 -19.15 19.10 -2.67
N ASP A 812 -19.67 20.09 -3.40
CA ASP A 812 -21.09 20.16 -3.76
C ASP A 812 -21.59 19.00 -4.64
N HIS A 813 -20.69 18.32 -5.34
CA HIS A 813 -20.97 17.21 -6.26
C HIS A 813 -20.58 15.84 -5.68
N THR A 814 -20.24 15.79 -4.39
CA THR A 814 -19.79 14.58 -3.72
C THR A 814 -20.78 14.15 -2.64
N VAL A 815 -21.04 12.85 -2.56
CA VAL A 815 -21.72 12.19 -1.43
C VAL A 815 -20.78 11.17 -0.82
N TRP A 816 -20.89 10.93 0.48
CA TRP A 816 -19.98 9.99 1.13
C TRP A 816 -20.56 9.32 2.36
N THR A 817 -19.93 8.23 2.81
CA THR A 817 -20.29 7.55 4.06
C THR A 817 -19.08 6.89 4.73
N TRP A 818 -19.27 6.41 5.95
CA TRP A 818 -18.27 5.62 6.66
C TRP A 818 -18.15 4.20 6.07
N ASN A 819 -16.93 3.77 5.79
CA ASN A 819 -16.62 2.45 5.29
C ASN A 819 -16.90 1.37 6.36
N ALA A 820 -17.45 0.23 5.93
CA ALA A 820 -17.53 -1.04 6.66
C ALA A 820 -18.38 -1.05 7.95
N ILE A 821 -19.22 -0.03 8.16
CA ILE A 821 -20.16 0.01 9.30
C ILE A 821 -21.30 -0.98 9.10
N GLY A 822 -21.94 -0.99 7.92
CA GLY A 822 -23.00 -1.96 7.59
C GLY A 822 -22.54 -3.41 7.72
N LYS A 823 -23.40 -4.29 8.25
CA LYS A 823 -23.12 -5.72 8.49
C LYS A 823 -24.17 -6.61 7.86
N ARG A 824 -23.77 -7.81 7.42
CA ARG A 824 -24.73 -8.84 7.04
C ARG A 824 -25.52 -9.25 8.28
N LYS A 825 -26.83 -9.38 8.12
CA LYS A 825 -27.73 -9.86 9.17
C LYS A 825 -27.23 -11.20 9.74
N GLY A 826 -27.02 -11.26 11.06
CA GLY A 826 -26.55 -12.46 11.76
C GLY A 826 -25.03 -12.70 11.75
N ALA A 827 -24.24 -11.84 11.10
CA ALA A 827 -22.77 -11.91 11.15
C ALA A 827 -22.22 -11.26 12.43
N TRP A 828 -20.94 -11.54 12.75
CA TRP A 828 -20.22 -10.94 13.89
C TRP A 828 -20.88 -11.17 15.27
N ALA A 829 -21.68 -12.24 15.41
CA ALA A 829 -22.50 -12.51 16.60
C ALA A 829 -23.41 -11.32 17.00
N LEU A 830 -23.82 -10.52 16.02
CA LEU A 830 -24.77 -9.43 16.22
C LEU A 830 -26.20 -9.94 16.17
N ASP A 831 -27.08 -9.33 16.96
CA ASP A 831 -28.51 -9.56 16.84
C ASP A 831 -28.96 -9.24 15.39
N PRO A 832 -29.79 -10.07 14.76
CA PRO A 832 -30.29 -9.81 13.40
C PRO A 832 -31.05 -8.48 13.23
N LYS A 833 -31.45 -7.82 14.32
CA LYS A 833 -32.08 -6.50 14.36
C LYS A 833 -31.12 -5.37 14.76
N ALA A 834 -29.83 -5.65 14.88
CA ALA A 834 -28.83 -4.64 15.21
C ALA A 834 -28.85 -3.48 14.19
N PRO A 835 -28.59 -2.22 14.62
CA PRO A 835 -28.58 -1.06 13.72
C PRO A 835 -27.61 -1.23 12.55
N GLU A 836 -26.50 -1.92 12.73
CA GLU A 836 -25.52 -2.19 11.67
C GLU A 836 -26.11 -3.02 10.52
N ALA A 837 -27.11 -3.87 10.79
CA ALA A 837 -27.76 -4.72 9.81
C ALA A 837 -29.07 -4.14 9.26
N THR A 838 -29.69 -3.18 9.95
CA THR A 838 -31.02 -2.64 9.60
C THR A 838 -30.99 -1.19 9.13
N ARG A 839 -29.97 -0.42 9.52
CA ARG A 839 -29.77 1.00 9.19
C ARG A 839 -28.40 1.28 8.58
N GLY A 840 -27.41 0.42 8.84
CA GLY A 840 -26.10 0.50 8.21
C GLY A 840 -26.11 -0.06 6.78
N PHE A 841 -25.20 0.43 5.95
CA PHE A 841 -25.06 -0.01 4.55
C PHE A 841 -23.60 0.06 4.07
N LEU A 842 -23.32 -0.56 2.92
CA LEU A 842 -22.06 -0.46 2.19
C LEU A 842 -22.30 0.16 0.82
N LEU A 843 -21.44 1.10 0.40
CA LEU A 843 -21.41 1.58 -0.99
C LEU A 843 -20.90 0.50 -1.95
N ASN A 844 -20.16 -0.50 -1.45
CA ASN A 844 -19.63 -1.62 -2.22
C ASN A 844 -20.70 -2.29 -3.12
N HIS A 845 -21.96 -2.40 -2.68
CA HIS A 845 -23.02 -2.94 -3.54
C HIS A 845 -23.23 -2.20 -4.88
N LEU A 846 -22.71 -0.97 -5.01
CA LEU A 846 -22.78 -0.15 -6.22
C LEU A 846 -21.49 -0.13 -7.06
N ILE A 847 -20.40 -0.72 -6.56
CA ILE A 847 -19.08 -0.69 -7.21
C ILE A 847 -18.85 -2.02 -7.92
N SER A 848 -18.65 -2.01 -9.24
CA SER A 848 -18.33 -3.22 -10.01
C SER A 848 -16.82 -3.52 -9.97
N GLU A 849 -16.44 -4.79 -9.93
CA GLU A 849 -15.06 -5.27 -10.12
C GLU A 849 -14.57 -5.10 -11.56
N LEU A 850 -15.50 -5.03 -12.52
CA LEU A 850 -15.21 -4.94 -13.94
C LEU A 850 -15.77 -3.64 -14.51
N LEU A 851 -15.05 -3.06 -15.46
CA LEU A 851 -15.59 -2.03 -16.34
C LEU A 851 -16.65 -2.66 -17.27
N PRO A 852 -17.55 -1.85 -17.85
CA PRO A 852 -18.43 -2.31 -18.92
C PRO A 852 -17.67 -2.97 -20.06
N GLU A 853 -18.39 -3.85 -20.75
CA GLU A 853 -17.87 -4.57 -21.91
C GLU A 853 -17.53 -3.59 -23.03
N LYS A 854 -16.32 -3.70 -23.57
CA LYS A 854 -15.92 -2.92 -24.74
C LYS A 854 -16.25 -3.66 -26.03
N ASP A 855 -16.16 -2.95 -27.16
CA ASP A 855 -16.41 -3.49 -28.50
C ASP A 855 -15.50 -4.68 -28.87
N ASP A 856 -14.40 -4.88 -28.13
CA ASP A 856 -13.48 -6.02 -28.26
C ASP A 856 -13.96 -7.30 -27.55
N GLY A 857 -15.12 -7.26 -26.87
CA GLY A 857 -15.69 -8.36 -26.09
C GLY A 857 -14.98 -8.62 -24.75
N MET A 858 -13.98 -7.81 -24.39
CA MET A 858 -13.23 -7.94 -23.14
C MET A 858 -13.81 -7.03 -22.06
N ARG A 859 -13.74 -7.48 -20.81
CA ARG A 859 -14.04 -6.67 -19.62
C ARG A 859 -12.80 -6.52 -18.76
N TYR A 860 -12.30 -5.29 -18.68
CA TYR A 860 -11.13 -4.97 -17.87
C TYR A 860 -11.52 -4.82 -16.40
N SER A 861 -10.56 -5.07 -15.50
CA SER A 861 -10.76 -4.79 -14.08
C SER A 861 -11.03 -3.29 -13.85
N ASN A 862 -11.89 -2.97 -12.89
CA ASN A 862 -12.12 -1.63 -12.39
C ASN A 862 -10.95 -1.18 -11.48
N SER A 863 -9.81 -0.95 -12.13
CA SER A 863 -8.54 -0.69 -11.46
C SER A 863 -7.71 0.32 -12.24
N ASP A 864 -6.65 0.82 -11.59
CA ASP A 864 -5.57 1.54 -12.27
C ASP A 864 -4.90 0.61 -13.32
N PRO A 865 -4.80 1.02 -14.60
CA PRO A 865 -4.28 0.18 -15.67
C PRO A 865 -2.76 -0.01 -15.62
N ILE A 866 -2.07 0.62 -14.66
CA ILE A 866 -0.63 0.49 -14.47
C ILE A 866 -0.36 -0.48 -13.31
N THR A 867 -0.97 -0.28 -12.15
CA THR A 867 -0.67 -1.09 -10.95
C THR A 867 -1.73 -2.11 -10.59
N GLY A 868 -2.88 -2.09 -11.27
CA GLY A 868 -4.03 -2.89 -10.88
C GLY A 868 -4.69 -2.43 -9.58
N GLN A 869 -4.39 -1.23 -9.05
CA GLN A 869 -5.04 -0.77 -7.82
C GLN A 869 -6.56 -0.63 -8.01
N ALA A 870 -7.35 -1.25 -7.14
CA ALA A 870 -8.81 -1.11 -7.17
C ALA A 870 -9.25 0.37 -7.07
N ALA A 871 -10.10 0.79 -8.01
CA ALA A 871 -10.59 2.16 -8.15
C ALA A 871 -11.84 2.41 -7.29
N TRP A 872 -11.67 2.36 -5.96
CA TRP A 872 -12.75 2.50 -4.98
C TRP A 872 -13.51 3.82 -5.04
N PHE A 873 -12.87 4.88 -5.51
CA PHE A 873 -13.36 6.26 -5.41
C PHE A 873 -13.77 6.86 -6.76
N ASP A 874 -13.87 6.02 -7.79
CA ASP A 874 -14.37 6.38 -9.12
C ASP A 874 -15.89 6.14 -9.28
N LEU A 875 -16.58 5.76 -8.20
CA LEU A 875 -18.03 5.48 -8.22
C LEU A 875 -18.84 6.75 -8.54
N ARG A 876 -19.72 6.63 -9.53
CA ARG A 876 -20.65 7.65 -10.02
C ARG A 876 -22.10 7.31 -9.69
#